data_AF-A7RP02-F1
#
_entry.id   AF-A7RP02-F1
#
_cell.length_a   1.000
_cell.length_b   1.000
_cell.length_c   1.000
_cell.angle_alpha   90.00
_cell.angle_beta   90.00
_cell.angle_gamma   90.00
#
_symmetry.space_group_name_H-M   'P 1'
#
loop_
_entity.id
_entity.type
_entity.pdbx_description
1 polymer ?
#
loop_
_entity_poly.entity_id
_entity_poly.type
_entity_poly.pdbx_seq_one_letter_code
_entity_poly.pdbx_strand_id
1 'polypeptide(L)'
;MDNTFDERSEVWIEPFYELLNCLFPLEWVFGDWYWWLAYSNARHSDPECFFLSNSLDAGSRVEGFCIPRCFVADSEDSLLENLDKKPYWEPDLDHMRITENTFKTESGKTAPIFTVKHLPEDPRYTRLLLTQEWKDDKSHYKDATYLCHSYILPLPYEDKLLSDHDSNDIHGPVRKLHKHGFPGYEEDYAAVFKYPTPWPEQAMEWLERVRPNGWPSPEIVKEIFEQGCHLAPVGRGKHLTQPEDALQYIKHPGITEAQSSAIAATEGGARKEDGNQMDEREWRLSFSVAENILGQNISPLQRYLIVLMKMLKKHYLPDVICSYHLKNLLFWECENMEEIFWRESTSAKCLLHLLDRLEECLKQGHLPQYMMPESNLFKDEDPARLAEAASVVADLRRNIVSRTVGFLKRIVSFVQLSSFFYQGLDLSKLLKPMQDKGISSDDIRELLRSLYDLFIGKYNNMISRSGKNEQDDDDTQNAKRIPFNAYQSVLARTLVKKWLLDQQSSPEEEFIAFVRKSTNVDILDKDFIHDTTQFLSIMQQEEEPTVYVPYSSFMQHTKEMQEIIAIKSLQETLEPVKDVLSLVKTSDLKAMIDSIAESFHGKIATLSMSDLEKAVFAKIGELAEKRAKADADIAKLFNNPKQ
;
A
#
# COMPACT_ATOMS: atom_id res chain seq x y z
N MET A 1 8.90 -32.16 2.20
CA MET A 1 8.11 -32.49 1.00
C MET A 1 6.69 -32.77 1.45
N ASP A 2 5.74 -32.02 0.91
CA ASP A 2 4.32 -32.07 1.24
C ASP A 2 3.55 -32.63 0.03
N ASN A 3 3.54 -33.95 -0.06
CA ASN A 3 2.84 -34.68 -1.10
C ASN A 3 1.35 -34.79 -0.76
N THR A 4 0.68 -33.65 -0.60
CA THR A 4 -0.78 -33.58 -0.44
C THR A 4 -1.41 -33.21 -1.79
N PHE A 5 -2.46 -33.94 -2.17
CA PHE A 5 -3.30 -33.60 -3.30
C PHE A 5 -4.52 -32.79 -2.82
N ASP A 6 -4.74 -31.60 -3.35
CA ASP A 6 -5.94 -30.80 -3.08
C ASP A 6 -7.07 -31.25 -4.02
N GLU A 7 -8.08 -31.92 -3.46
CA GLU A 7 -9.22 -32.44 -4.23
C GLU A 7 -10.07 -31.34 -4.86
N ARG A 8 -10.10 -30.14 -4.27
CA ARG A 8 -10.95 -29.05 -4.75
C ARG A 8 -10.38 -28.37 -6.01
N SER A 9 -9.06 -28.26 -6.11
CA SER A 9 -8.36 -27.72 -7.28
C SER A 9 -7.84 -28.79 -8.23
N GLU A 10 -7.93 -30.05 -7.81
CA GLU A 10 -7.35 -31.20 -8.49
C GLU A 10 -5.85 -30.98 -8.79
N VAL A 11 -5.06 -30.66 -7.75
CA VAL A 11 -3.63 -30.35 -7.91
C VAL A 11 -2.78 -30.85 -6.75
N TRP A 12 -1.57 -31.31 -7.06
CA TRP A 12 -0.53 -31.56 -6.06
C TRP A 12 0.06 -30.26 -5.53
N ILE A 13 0.02 -30.10 -4.21
CA ILE A 13 0.43 -28.87 -3.52
C ILE A 13 1.88 -28.52 -3.80
N GLU A 14 2.81 -29.47 -3.64
CA GLU A 14 4.25 -29.20 -3.76
C GLU A 14 4.68 -28.73 -5.15
N PRO A 15 4.39 -29.48 -6.23
CA PRO A 15 4.64 -29.00 -7.59
C PRO A 15 3.96 -27.67 -7.92
N PHE A 16 2.74 -27.46 -7.44
CA PHE A 16 2.00 -26.23 -7.73
C PHE A 16 2.64 -25.00 -7.09
N TYR A 17 3.05 -25.09 -5.83
CA TYR A 17 3.68 -23.94 -5.17
C TYR A 17 5.07 -23.65 -5.75
N GLU A 18 5.85 -24.68 -6.12
CA GLU A 18 7.16 -24.47 -6.76
C GLU A 18 7.02 -23.82 -8.13
N LEU A 19 5.99 -24.20 -8.90
CA LEU A 19 5.66 -23.52 -10.16
C LEU A 19 5.30 -22.05 -9.92
N LEU A 20 4.45 -21.79 -8.93
CA LEU A 20 3.99 -20.44 -8.61
C LEU A 20 5.15 -19.55 -8.16
N ASN A 21 6.05 -20.04 -7.29
CA ASN A 21 7.24 -19.32 -6.84
C ASN A 21 8.25 -19.09 -7.96
N CYS A 22 8.24 -19.91 -9.02
CA CYS A 22 9.07 -19.67 -10.20
C CYS A 22 8.47 -18.64 -11.18
N LEU A 23 7.14 -18.61 -11.32
CA LEU A 23 6.45 -17.63 -12.17
C LEU A 23 6.36 -16.26 -11.50
N PHE A 24 6.07 -16.26 -10.21
CA PHE A 24 5.92 -15.08 -9.36
C PHE A 24 6.84 -15.25 -8.14
N PRO A 25 8.14 -14.96 -8.26
CA PRO A 25 9.08 -15.05 -7.13
C PRO A 25 8.89 -13.91 -6.13
N LEU A 26 9.21 -14.20 -4.86
CA LEU A 26 9.22 -13.26 -3.75
C LEU A 26 10.09 -12.02 -4.02
N GLU A 27 11.19 -12.23 -4.73
CA GLU A 27 12.18 -11.24 -5.13
C GLU A 27 11.54 -10.11 -5.97
N TRP A 28 10.46 -10.39 -6.70
CA TRP A 28 9.71 -9.35 -7.40
C TRP A 28 8.87 -8.50 -6.48
N VAL A 29 8.21 -9.12 -5.49
CA VAL A 29 7.45 -8.41 -4.46
C VAL A 29 8.35 -7.42 -3.72
N PHE A 30 9.52 -7.88 -3.27
CA PHE A 30 10.47 -7.03 -2.58
C PHE A 30 11.17 -6.02 -3.51
N GLY A 31 11.52 -6.42 -4.74
CA GLY A 31 12.16 -5.51 -5.70
C GLY A 31 11.30 -4.30 -6.04
N ASP A 32 9.98 -4.49 -6.16
CA ASP A 32 9.05 -3.37 -6.36
C ASP A 32 8.77 -2.61 -5.06
N TRP A 33 8.65 -3.31 -3.92
CA TRP A 33 8.46 -2.64 -2.63
C TRP A 33 9.66 -1.76 -2.23
N TYR A 34 10.89 -2.20 -2.48
CA TYR A 34 12.11 -1.41 -2.28
C TYR A 34 12.13 -0.15 -3.13
N TRP A 35 11.58 -0.19 -4.34
CA TRP A 35 11.40 1.02 -5.15
C TRP A 35 10.54 2.04 -4.41
N TRP A 36 9.41 1.61 -3.82
CA TRP A 36 8.51 2.49 -3.07
C TRP A 36 9.15 3.04 -1.80
N LEU A 37 9.82 2.19 -1.02
CA LEU A 37 10.53 2.61 0.18
C LEU A 37 11.64 3.61 -0.16
N ALA A 38 12.41 3.36 -1.23
CA ALA A 38 13.43 4.28 -1.71
C ALA A 38 12.85 5.64 -2.11
N TYR A 39 11.75 5.65 -2.85
CA TYR A 39 11.07 6.87 -3.26
C TYR A 39 10.50 7.66 -2.08
N SER A 40 9.83 6.98 -1.13
CA SER A 40 9.34 7.61 0.10
C SER A 40 10.49 8.15 0.96
N ASN A 41 11.55 7.37 1.18
CA ASN A 41 12.72 7.80 1.96
C ASN A 41 13.43 9.00 1.32
N ALA A 42 13.56 9.01 -0.01
CA ALA A 42 14.13 10.13 -0.75
C ALA A 42 13.28 11.39 -0.57
N ARG A 43 11.93 11.27 -0.63
CA ARG A 43 11.02 12.39 -0.33
C ARG A 43 11.23 12.90 1.11
N HIS A 44 11.27 12.03 2.10
CA HIS A 44 11.40 12.45 3.51
C HIS A 44 12.84 12.80 3.95
N SER A 45 13.80 12.82 3.04
CA SER A 45 15.23 13.07 3.36
C SER A 45 15.53 14.52 3.75
N ASP A 46 14.71 15.49 3.32
CA ASP A 46 14.81 16.91 3.70
C ASP A 46 13.50 17.41 4.36
N PRO A 47 13.41 17.38 5.70
CA PRO A 47 12.22 17.82 6.42
C PRO A 47 11.95 19.35 6.34
N GLU A 48 12.94 20.15 5.90
CA GLU A 48 12.75 21.59 5.69
C GLU A 48 12.23 21.93 4.29
N CYS A 49 12.25 20.96 3.36
CA CYS A 49 11.71 21.11 2.02
C CYS A 49 10.17 21.04 2.06
N PHE A 50 9.52 22.19 1.88
CA PHE A 50 8.06 22.31 1.94
C PHE A 50 7.32 21.36 0.96
N PHE A 51 7.90 21.10 -0.21
CA PHE A 51 7.31 20.27 -1.26
C PHE A 51 7.41 18.76 -0.95
N LEU A 52 8.18 18.38 0.06
CA LEU A 52 8.44 16.99 0.43
C LEU A 52 7.61 16.48 1.62
N SER A 53 6.70 17.32 2.11
CA SER A 53 5.55 17.02 2.99
C SER A 53 5.83 16.66 4.47
N ASN A 54 4.91 17.12 5.32
CA ASN A 54 4.71 16.71 6.72
C ASN A 54 3.58 15.65 6.84
N SER A 55 3.38 14.84 5.81
CA SER A 55 2.32 13.83 5.80
C SER A 55 2.82 12.51 6.37
N LEU A 56 1.92 11.73 6.95
CA LEU A 56 2.20 10.34 7.29
C LEU A 56 1.90 9.48 6.08
N ASP A 57 2.89 8.73 5.61
CA ASP A 57 2.64 7.68 4.63
C ASP A 57 1.73 6.60 5.23
N ALA A 58 0.73 6.18 4.48
CA ALA A 58 -0.24 5.19 4.89
C ALA A 58 -0.42 4.10 3.82
N GLY A 59 -1.09 3.01 4.20
CA GLY A 59 -1.63 2.05 3.25
C GLY A 59 -0.59 1.12 2.64
N SER A 60 -0.91 0.61 1.45
CA SER A 60 -0.28 -0.59 0.89
C SER A 60 1.24 -0.44 0.68
N ARG A 61 1.72 0.79 0.44
CA ARG A 61 3.13 1.09 0.15
C ARG A 61 4.01 1.00 1.38
N VAL A 62 3.48 1.44 2.52
CA VAL A 62 4.17 1.37 3.81
C VAL A 62 4.14 -0.06 4.36
N GLU A 63 3.00 -0.73 4.20
CA GLU A 63 2.77 -2.12 4.62
C GLU A 63 3.58 -3.14 3.79
N GLY A 64 3.95 -2.78 2.55
CA GLY A 64 4.52 -3.72 1.58
C GLY A 64 3.50 -4.64 0.92
N PHE A 65 2.23 -4.25 0.91
CA PHE A 65 1.14 -5.01 0.30
C PHE A 65 0.81 -4.51 -1.12
N CYS A 66 1.66 -3.68 -1.71
CA CYS A 66 1.47 -3.18 -3.07
C CYS A 66 1.43 -4.30 -4.10
N ILE A 67 0.51 -4.18 -5.05
CA ILE A 67 0.61 -4.94 -6.28
C ILE A 67 1.83 -4.41 -7.04
N PRO A 68 2.78 -5.26 -7.44
CA PRO A 68 3.96 -4.81 -8.17
C PRO A 68 3.58 -4.12 -9.47
N ARG A 69 4.31 -3.06 -9.83
CA ARG A 69 4.08 -2.31 -11.06
C ARG A 69 4.16 -3.20 -12.29
N CYS A 70 3.09 -3.25 -13.07
CA CYS A 70 3.03 -4.06 -14.29
C CYS A 70 1.90 -3.63 -15.23
N PHE A 71 1.98 -4.08 -16.48
CA PHE A 71 0.83 -4.10 -17.39
C PHE A 71 0.25 -5.51 -17.45
N VAL A 72 -1.05 -5.59 -17.74
CA VAL A 72 -1.71 -6.85 -18.07
C VAL A 72 -2.03 -6.86 -19.56
N ALA A 73 -1.42 -7.78 -20.31
CA ALA A 73 -1.71 -7.97 -21.72
C ALA A 73 -3.01 -8.76 -21.93
N ASP A 74 -3.69 -8.52 -23.06
CA ASP A 74 -4.90 -9.26 -23.41
C ASP A 74 -4.59 -10.74 -23.67
N SER A 75 -3.43 -11.00 -24.31
CA SER A 75 -2.93 -12.32 -24.66
C SER A 75 -1.41 -12.39 -24.51
N GLU A 76 -0.86 -13.60 -24.50
CA GLU A 76 0.60 -13.82 -24.47
C GLU A 76 1.28 -13.32 -25.75
N ASP A 77 0.60 -13.35 -26.90
CA ASP A 77 1.16 -12.89 -28.18
C ASP A 77 1.26 -11.37 -28.26
N SER A 78 0.43 -10.66 -27.50
CA SER A 78 0.37 -9.20 -27.53
C SER A 78 1.16 -8.52 -26.41
N LEU A 79 2.06 -9.21 -25.69
CA LEU A 79 2.76 -8.69 -24.50
C LEU A 79 3.31 -7.27 -24.67
N LEU A 80 4.04 -6.99 -25.75
CA LEU A 80 4.68 -5.68 -25.99
C LEU A 80 3.88 -4.73 -26.89
N GLU A 81 2.72 -5.14 -27.38
CA GLU A 81 1.92 -4.32 -28.29
C GLU A 81 1.07 -3.29 -27.53
N ASN A 82 1.00 -2.05 -28.03
CA ASN A 82 0.12 -0.98 -27.53
C ASN A 82 0.18 -0.77 -26.00
N LEU A 83 1.38 -0.79 -25.38
CA LEU A 83 1.54 -0.66 -23.92
C LEU A 83 0.82 0.57 -23.35
N ASP A 84 0.86 1.70 -24.06
CA ASP A 84 0.20 2.95 -23.66
C ASP A 84 -1.33 2.86 -23.55
N LYS A 85 -1.94 1.83 -24.15
CA LYS A 85 -3.39 1.57 -24.11
C LYS A 85 -3.78 0.51 -23.09
N LYS A 86 -2.80 -0.16 -22.46
CA LYS A 86 -3.07 -1.26 -21.52
C LYS A 86 -3.27 -0.71 -20.10
N PRO A 87 -4.06 -1.42 -19.27
CA PRO A 87 -4.12 -1.11 -17.85
C PRO A 87 -2.73 -1.20 -17.23
N TYR A 88 -2.19 -0.05 -16.83
CA TYR A 88 -0.98 0.03 -16.01
C TYR A 88 -1.39 -0.07 -14.55
N TRP A 89 -0.90 -1.08 -13.87
CA TRP A 89 -1.13 -1.25 -12.45
C TRP A 89 -0.04 -0.53 -11.69
N GLU A 90 -0.39 0.63 -11.16
CA GLU A 90 0.41 1.34 -10.18
C GLU A 90 -0.33 1.32 -8.83
N PRO A 91 0.38 1.18 -7.71
CA PRO A 91 -0.18 1.45 -6.40
C PRO A 91 -0.70 2.88 -6.30
N ASP A 92 -1.69 3.11 -5.45
CA ASP A 92 -2.18 4.42 -4.99
C ASP A 92 -1.22 5.03 -3.96
N LEU A 93 -1.13 6.36 -3.93
CA LEU A 93 -0.39 7.13 -2.92
C LEU A 93 -1.34 7.54 -1.78
N ASP A 94 -1.37 6.77 -0.70
CA ASP A 94 -2.17 7.11 0.48
C ASP A 94 -1.38 7.97 1.47
N HIS A 95 -1.79 9.22 1.65
CA HIS A 95 -1.19 10.14 2.62
C HIS A 95 -2.22 10.60 3.65
N MET A 96 -1.82 10.61 4.92
CA MET A 96 -2.61 11.20 6.01
C MET A 96 -1.99 12.49 6.52
N ARG A 97 -2.80 13.56 6.60
CA ARG A 97 -2.42 14.82 7.23
C ARG A 97 -3.10 14.94 8.59
N ILE A 98 -2.31 14.92 9.67
CA ILE A 98 -2.85 15.08 11.02
C ILE A 98 -3.24 16.54 11.25
N THR A 99 -4.48 16.72 11.69
CA THR A 99 -5.05 17.99 12.16
C THR A 99 -5.15 17.96 13.69
N GLU A 100 -4.79 19.07 14.31
CA GLU A 100 -4.91 19.24 15.76
C GLU A 100 -6.39 19.19 16.18
N ASN A 101 -6.69 18.42 17.22
CA ASN A 101 -8.03 18.35 17.81
C ASN A 101 -8.19 19.30 19.01
N THR A 102 -7.19 20.15 19.27
CA THR A 102 -7.18 21.17 20.32
C THR A 102 -6.99 22.56 19.76
N PHE A 103 -7.36 23.57 20.54
CA PHE A 103 -7.15 24.97 20.21
C PHE A 103 -6.67 25.74 21.44
N LYS A 104 -6.06 26.90 21.23
CA LYS A 104 -5.74 27.85 22.31
C LYS A 104 -6.89 28.83 22.47
N THR A 105 -7.47 28.87 23.66
CA THR A 105 -8.47 29.86 24.04
C THR A 105 -7.87 31.27 24.08
N GLU A 106 -8.71 32.31 24.09
CA GLU A 106 -8.27 33.71 24.34
C GLU A 106 -7.38 33.85 25.59
N SER A 107 -7.59 33.01 26.60
CA SER A 107 -6.79 32.99 27.84
C SER A 107 -5.41 32.32 27.69
N GLY A 108 -5.08 31.79 26.50
CA GLY A 108 -3.85 31.04 26.22
C GLY A 108 -3.88 29.58 26.69
N LYS A 109 -4.96 29.12 27.36
CA LYS A 109 -5.15 27.72 27.76
C LYS A 109 -5.51 26.86 26.56
N THR A 110 -4.85 25.71 26.41
CA THR A 110 -5.23 24.67 25.43
C THR A 110 -6.50 23.95 25.88
N ALA A 111 -7.47 23.83 24.98
CA ALA A 111 -8.75 23.13 25.20
C ALA A 111 -9.12 22.25 23.98
N PRO A 112 -9.88 21.16 24.18
CA PRO A 112 -10.32 20.31 23.08
C PRO A 112 -11.43 20.97 22.25
N ILE A 113 -11.42 20.75 20.94
CA ILE A 113 -12.49 21.22 20.02
C ILE A 113 -13.77 20.40 20.21
N PHE A 114 -13.62 19.09 20.40
CA PHE A 114 -14.73 18.14 20.50
C PHE A 114 -14.47 17.02 21.50
N THR A 115 -15.53 16.30 21.86
CA THR A 115 -15.51 14.99 22.50
C THR A 115 -16.05 13.93 21.53
N VAL A 116 -15.57 12.69 21.62
CA VAL A 116 -15.97 11.62 20.72
C VAL A 116 -17.15 10.84 21.30
N LYS A 117 -18.19 10.61 20.48
CA LYS A 117 -19.31 9.72 20.81
C LYS A 117 -19.40 8.59 19.80
N HIS A 118 -19.14 7.35 20.23
CA HIS A 118 -19.27 6.17 19.37
C HIS A 118 -20.73 5.85 19.07
N LEU A 119 -20.99 5.36 17.86
CA LEU A 119 -22.31 4.91 17.45
C LEU A 119 -22.58 3.51 18.00
N PRO A 120 -23.74 3.26 18.65
CA PRO A 120 -24.04 1.95 19.23
C PRO A 120 -24.12 0.83 18.19
N GLU A 121 -24.50 1.13 16.94
CA GLU A 121 -24.69 0.09 15.93
C GLU A 121 -23.36 -0.39 15.32
N ASP A 122 -22.39 0.50 15.11
CA ASP A 122 -21.05 0.15 14.66
C ASP A 122 -20.04 1.07 15.38
N PRO A 123 -19.30 0.54 16.38
CA PRO A 123 -18.40 1.34 17.20
C PRO A 123 -17.21 1.91 16.43
N ARG A 124 -16.99 1.48 15.18
CA ARG A 124 -16.00 2.08 14.28
C ARG A 124 -16.38 3.50 13.85
N TYR A 125 -17.67 3.84 13.89
CA TYR A 125 -18.18 5.17 13.56
C TYR A 125 -18.49 5.99 14.81
N THR A 126 -18.31 7.30 14.70
CA THR A 126 -18.40 8.25 15.81
C THR A 126 -19.06 9.56 15.37
N ARG A 127 -19.54 10.35 16.32
CA ARG A 127 -19.89 11.76 16.12
C ARG A 127 -19.06 12.62 17.05
N LEU A 128 -18.57 13.75 16.54
CA LEU A 128 -17.69 14.65 17.29
C LEU A 128 -18.51 15.78 17.90
N LEU A 129 -18.81 15.69 19.20
CA LEU A 129 -19.61 16.68 19.92
C LEU A 129 -18.75 17.89 20.29
N LEU A 130 -19.09 19.07 19.77
CA LEU A 130 -18.36 20.32 20.05
C LEU A 130 -18.41 20.68 21.54
N THR A 131 -17.25 21.06 22.09
CA THR A 131 -17.12 21.43 23.51
C THR A 131 -17.72 22.80 23.80
N GLN A 132 -18.06 23.06 25.06
CA GLN A 132 -18.59 24.37 25.44
C GLN A 132 -17.50 25.45 25.30
N GLU A 133 -16.26 25.12 25.66
CA GLU A 133 -15.10 26.00 25.51
C GLU A 133 -14.89 26.43 24.06
N TRP A 134 -15.05 25.51 23.09
CA TRP A 134 -15.00 25.85 21.67
C TRP A 134 -16.12 26.80 21.26
N LYS A 135 -17.35 26.56 21.73
CA LYS A 135 -18.50 27.42 21.42
C LYS A 135 -18.39 28.81 22.04
N ASP A 136 -17.80 28.90 23.24
CA ASP A 136 -17.57 30.16 23.95
C ASP A 136 -16.50 31.00 23.23
N ASP A 137 -15.39 30.38 22.79
CA ASP A 137 -14.31 31.05 22.05
C ASP A 137 -14.70 31.35 20.59
N LYS A 138 -15.44 30.45 19.95
CA LYS A 138 -15.91 30.57 18.57
C LYS A 138 -17.43 30.70 18.53
N SER A 139 -17.93 31.89 18.87
CA SER A 139 -19.36 32.20 19.01
C SER A 139 -20.25 31.85 17.80
N HIS A 140 -19.70 31.72 16.59
CA HIS A 140 -20.43 31.27 15.39
C HIS A 140 -20.77 29.77 15.40
N TYR A 141 -20.12 28.97 16.26
CA TYR A 141 -20.44 27.55 16.51
C TYR A 141 -21.47 27.34 17.62
N LYS A 142 -22.01 28.40 18.24
CA LYS A 142 -22.93 28.28 19.40
C LYS A 142 -24.13 27.35 19.14
N ASP A 143 -24.65 27.37 17.90
CA ASP A 143 -25.84 26.61 17.48
C ASP A 143 -25.47 25.25 16.85
N ALA A 144 -24.17 24.94 16.70
CA ALA A 144 -23.71 23.68 16.16
C ALA A 144 -23.51 22.64 17.29
N THR A 145 -24.01 21.43 17.10
CA THR A 145 -23.86 20.29 18.02
C THR A 145 -22.66 19.43 17.65
N TYR A 146 -22.58 19.00 16.38
CA TYR A 146 -21.58 18.07 15.90
C TYR A 146 -20.68 18.69 14.83
N LEU A 147 -19.40 18.32 14.83
CA LEU A 147 -18.46 18.75 13.80
C LEU A 147 -18.73 18.03 12.46
N CYS A 148 -18.79 18.80 11.38
CA CYS A 148 -18.92 18.32 10.00
C CYS A 148 -17.55 18.04 9.36
N HIS A 149 -17.50 17.10 8.41
CA HIS A 149 -16.31 16.78 7.60
C HIS A 149 -15.68 18.00 6.93
N SER A 150 -16.50 18.94 6.45
CA SER A 150 -16.05 20.20 5.82
C SER A 150 -15.11 21.04 6.67
N TYR A 151 -14.97 20.76 7.97
CA TYR A 151 -13.98 21.43 8.82
C TYR A 151 -12.53 21.11 8.44
N ILE A 152 -12.24 19.88 7.98
CA ILE A 152 -10.87 19.45 7.62
C ILE A 152 -10.70 19.06 6.16
N LEU A 153 -11.78 19.03 5.38
CA LEU A 153 -11.68 18.75 3.95
C LEU A 153 -10.85 19.84 3.26
N PRO A 154 -9.93 19.47 2.35
CA PRO A 154 -9.06 20.43 1.70
C PRO A 154 -9.85 21.43 0.87
N LEU A 155 -9.39 22.70 0.86
CA LEU A 155 -10.02 23.73 0.05
C LEU A 155 -9.79 23.44 -1.44
N PRO A 156 -10.78 23.69 -2.34
CA PRO A 156 -10.69 23.32 -3.76
C PRO A 156 -9.45 23.88 -4.50
N TYR A 157 -8.80 24.91 -3.95
CA TYR A 157 -7.74 25.68 -4.62
C TYR A 157 -6.32 25.47 -4.06
N GLU A 158 -6.12 24.66 -3.01
CA GLU A 158 -4.77 24.46 -2.41
C GLU A 158 -3.71 23.99 -3.41
N ASP A 159 -4.08 23.24 -4.47
CA ASP A 159 -3.14 22.69 -5.46
C ASP A 159 -2.94 23.55 -6.73
N LYS A 160 -3.83 24.51 -7.02
CA LYS A 160 -3.70 25.38 -8.21
C LYS A 160 -2.50 26.32 -8.14
N LEU A 161 -1.96 26.54 -6.94
CA LEU A 161 -0.78 27.36 -6.71
C LEU A 161 0.54 26.60 -6.95
N LEU A 162 0.52 25.26 -7.01
CA LEU A 162 1.72 24.43 -6.99
C LEU A 162 1.78 23.36 -8.09
N SER A 163 0.71 23.12 -8.86
CA SER A 163 0.68 22.03 -9.85
C SER A 163 -0.24 22.25 -11.05
N ASP A 164 0.13 21.63 -12.17
CA ASP A 164 -0.58 21.62 -13.47
C ASP A 164 -1.57 20.42 -13.55
N HIS A 165 -2.21 20.04 -12.43
CA HIS A 165 -3.09 18.87 -12.35
C HIS A 165 -4.51 19.14 -12.87
N ASP A 166 -5.05 18.22 -13.66
CA ASP A 166 -6.27 18.42 -14.47
C ASP A 166 -7.59 17.96 -13.82
N SER A 167 -7.59 17.23 -12.70
CA SER A 167 -8.84 16.84 -12.01
C SER A 167 -8.74 16.80 -10.49
N ASN A 168 -9.80 17.25 -9.82
CA ASN A 168 -9.93 17.45 -8.37
C ASN A 168 -11.23 16.79 -7.85
N ASP A 169 -11.37 15.48 -8.03
CA ASP A 169 -12.56 14.78 -7.53
C ASP A 169 -12.37 14.37 -6.07
N ILE A 170 -13.33 14.75 -5.22
CA ILE A 170 -13.39 14.32 -3.82
C ILE A 170 -14.13 12.98 -3.78
N HIS A 171 -13.46 11.92 -3.32
CA HIS A 171 -14.04 10.59 -3.12
C HIS A 171 -13.87 10.16 -1.66
N GLY A 172 -14.93 10.23 -0.85
CA GLY A 172 -14.80 9.87 0.56
C GLY A 172 -14.06 10.95 1.37
N PRO A 173 -13.18 10.56 2.32
CA PRO A 173 -12.35 11.51 3.07
C PRO A 173 -11.16 12.04 2.26
N VAL A 174 -11.04 11.57 1.01
CA VAL A 174 -9.86 11.65 0.18
C VAL A 174 -10.06 12.64 -0.95
N ARG A 175 -9.09 13.54 -1.12
CA ARG A 175 -8.92 14.26 -2.37
C ARG A 175 -8.07 13.40 -3.31
N LYS A 176 -8.66 12.98 -4.44
CA LYS A 176 -7.95 12.24 -5.47
C LYS A 176 -7.30 13.22 -6.45
N LEU A 177 -5.97 13.23 -6.47
CA LEU A 177 -5.20 13.93 -7.49
C LEU A 177 -4.81 12.92 -8.57
N HIS A 178 -5.25 13.20 -9.80
CA HIS A 178 -4.85 12.43 -10.98
C HIS A 178 -3.92 13.26 -11.85
N LYS A 179 -2.75 12.71 -12.18
CA LYS A 179 -1.90 13.26 -13.24
C LYS A 179 -2.13 12.49 -14.53
N HIS A 180 -2.62 13.17 -15.57
CA HIS A 180 -2.67 12.60 -16.92
C HIS A 180 -1.26 12.62 -17.55
N GLY A 181 -0.76 11.44 -17.96
CA GLY A 181 0.58 11.27 -18.55
C GLY A 181 1.09 9.84 -18.35
N PHE A 182 2.25 9.51 -18.91
CA PHE A 182 2.94 8.24 -18.67
C PHE A 182 4.27 8.49 -17.94
N PRO A 183 4.49 7.96 -16.73
CA PRO A 183 3.52 7.23 -15.90
C PRO A 183 2.49 8.19 -15.26
N GLY A 184 1.23 7.73 -15.18
CA GLY A 184 0.15 8.44 -14.49
C GLY A 184 -0.11 7.78 -13.15
N TYR A 185 -0.22 8.57 -12.09
CA TYR A 185 -0.41 8.09 -10.72
C TYR A 185 -1.64 8.75 -10.06
N GLU A 186 -2.19 8.06 -9.05
CA GLU A 186 -3.26 8.54 -8.18
C GLU A 186 -2.69 8.88 -6.79
N GLU A 187 -2.88 10.12 -6.33
CA GLU A 187 -2.55 10.60 -4.98
C GLU A 187 -3.83 10.85 -4.16
N ASP A 188 -3.94 10.15 -3.03
CA ASP A 188 -5.04 10.14 -2.10
C ASP A 188 -4.61 10.85 -0.80
N TYR A 189 -5.01 12.11 -0.61
CA TYR A 189 -4.76 12.85 0.63
C TYR A 189 -6.00 12.87 1.52
N ALA A 190 -5.84 12.37 2.75
CA ALA A 190 -6.87 12.42 3.79
C ALA A 190 -6.41 13.26 4.98
N ALA A 191 -7.15 14.34 5.28
CA ALA A 191 -7.02 15.01 6.56
C ALA A 191 -7.71 14.18 7.65
N VAL A 192 -7.04 14.02 8.79
CA VAL A 192 -7.56 13.24 9.92
C VAL A 192 -7.31 13.96 11.23
N PHE A 193 -8.13 13.71 12.25
CA PHE A 193 -7.79 14.09 13.63
C PHE A 193 -7.07 12.95 14.33
N LYS A 194 -6.10 13.27 15.19
CA LYS A 194 -5.63 12.29 16.18
C LYS A 194 -6.76 11.98 17.16
N TYR A 195 -6.92 10.72 17.54
CA TYR A 195 -7.90 10.34 18.55
C TYR A 195 -7.53 10.99 19.91
N PRO A 196 -8.49 11.51 20.72
CA PRO A 196 -8.16 12.28 21.92
C PRO A 196 -7.45 11.50 23.04
N THR A 197 -7.67 10.19 23.12
CA THR A 197 -6.94 9.30 24.04
C THR A 197 -5.94 8.44 23.26
N PRO A 198 -4.96 7.80 23.92
CA PRO A 198 -4.04 6.90 23.23
C PRO A 198 -4.75 5.78 22.46
N TRP A 199 -5.81 5.22 23.03
CA TRP A 199 -6.60 4.16 22.40
C TRP A 199 -8.09 4.30 22.73
N PRO A 200 -9.01 3.99 21.80
CA PRO A 200 -10.45 4.02 22.07
C PRO A 200 -10.87 2.80 22.90
N GLU A 201 -11.79 3.02 23.84
CA GLU A 201 -12.33 1.97 24.72
C GLU A 201 -12.89 0.78 23.91
N GLN A 202 -13.52 1.08 22.78
CA GLN A 202 -14.16 0.13 21.88
C GLN A 202 -13.16 -0.81 21.18
N ALA A 203 -11.87 -0.49 21.17
CA ALA A 203 -10.83 -1.35 20.60
C ALA A 203 -9.88 -1.89 21.68
N MET A 204 -10.21 -1.75 22.97
CA MET A 204 -9.36 -2.23 24.07
C MET A 204 -9.18 -3.75 24.05
N GLU A 205 -10.19 -4.48 23.55
CA GLU A 205 -10.10 -5.92 23.36
C GLU A 205 -8.86 -6.30 22.55
N TRP A 206 -8.51 -5.54 21.50
CA TRP A 206 -7.35 -5.86 20.69
C TRP A 206 -6.02 -5.82 21.48
N LEU A 207 -5.88 -4.88 22.41
CA LEU A 207 -4.68 -4.78 23.25
C LEU A 207 -4.57 -5.93 24.26
N GLU A 208 -5.71 -6.40 24.76
CA GLU A 208 -5.79 -7.43 25.82
C GLU A 208 -6.00 -8.85 25.27
N ARG A 209 -6.29 -8.98 23.96
CA ARG A 209 -6.64 -10.25 23.32
C ARG A 209 -5.53 -11.28 23.46
N VAL A 210 -5.92 -12.51 23.77
CA VAL A 210 -5.00 -13.64 23.87
C VAL A 210 -4.50 -14.01 22.47
N ARG A 211 -3.19 -13.98 22.26
CA ARG A 211 -2.54 -14.33 20.98
C ARG A 211 -2.01 -15.77 21.03
N PRO A 212 -2.74 -16.77 20.48
CA PRO A 212 -2.36 -18.17 20.64
C PRO A 212 -0.99 -18.51 20.04
N ASN A 213 -0.61 -17.84 18.95
CA ASN A 213 0.66 -18.04 18.25
C ASN A 213 1.66 -16.89 18.46
N GLY A 214 1.38 -15.97 19.38
CA GLY A 214 2.30 -14.89 19.75
C GLY A 214 2.48 -13.78 18.71
N TRP A 215 1.73 -13.78 17.61
CA TRP A 215 1.68 -12.66 16.67
C TRP A 215 0.43 -11.77 16.91
N PRO A 216 0.57 -10.43 16.88
CA PRO A 216 1.83 -9.68 16.93
C PRO A 216 2.52 -9.81 18.30
N SER A 217 3.83 -9.55 18.35
CA SER A 217 4.57 -9.60 19.61
C SER A 217 4.13 -8.48 20.58
N PRO A 218 4.34 -8.64 21.90
CA PRO A 218 4.00 -7.59 22.88
C PRO A 218 4.68 -6.23 22.60
N GLU A 219 5.89 -6.24 22.03
CA GLU A 219 6.63 -5.04 21.64
C GLU A 219 5.91 -4.30 20.52
N ILE A 220 5.43 -5.02 19.51
CA ILE A 220 4.65 -4.46 18.40
C ILE A 220 3.31 -3.92 18.90
N VAL A 221 2.62 -4.65 19.80
CA VAL A 221 1.37 -4.18 20.41
C VAL A 221 1.59 -2.88 21.18
N LYS A 222 2.69 -2.78 21.92
CA LYS A 222 3.07 -1.58 22.66
C LYS A 222 3.37 -0.40 21.72
N GLU A 223 4.13 -0.63 20.65
CA GLU A 223 4.41 0.39 19.64
C GLU A 223 3.12 0.94 19.02
N ILE A 224 2.19 0.05 18.66
CA ILE A 224 0.88 0.42 18.11
C ILE A 224 0.08 1.28 19.10
N PHE A 225 0.06 0.89 20.37
CA PHE A 225 -0.60 1.67 21.42
C PHE A 225 0.00 3.08 21.59
N GLU A 226 1.32 3.21 21.52
CA GLU A 226 2.03 4.49 21.66
C GLU A 226 1.72 5.46 20.50
N GLN A 227 1.51 4.94 19.28
CA GLN A 227 1.12 5.74 18.13
C GLN A 227 -0.35 6.19 18.19
N GLY A 228 -1.21 5.34 18.74
CA GLY A 228 -2.66 5.54 18.84
C GLY A 228 -3.38 5.41 17.49
N CYS A 229 -4.55 6.05 17.38
CA CYS A 229 -5.37 5.98 16.17
C CYS A 229 -5.93 7.36 15.77
N HIS A 230 -6.68 7.40 14.66
CA HIS A 230 -7.14 8.62 14.03
C HIS A 230 -8.65 8.60 13.76
N LEU A 231 -9.21 9.77 13.47
CA LEU A 231 -10.60 9.97 13.05
C LEU A 231 -10.61 10.54 11.63
N ALA A 232 -11.10 9.76 10.68
CA ALA A 232 -11.23 10.14 9.28
C ALA A 232 -12.64 10.67 8.97
N PRO A 233 -12.79 11.65 8.05
CA PRO A 233 -14.08 12.22 7.67
C PRO A 233 -14.85 11.27 6.74
N VAL A 234 -15.31 10.15 7.30
CA VAL A 234 -16.08 9.10 6.59
C VAL A 234 -17.29 8.71 7.43
N GLY A 235 -18.47 8.95 6.87
CA GLY A 235 -19.74 8.53 7.45
C GLY A 235 -20.23 7.21 6.87
N ARG A 236 -21.36 6.72 7.39
CA ARG A 236 -22.09 5.61 6.74
C ARG A 236 -22.85 6.15 5.53
N GLY A 237 -22.89 5.39 4.44
CA GLY A 237 -23.53 5.78 3.17
C GLY A 237 -22.54 6.05 2.03
N LYS A 238 -23.02 6.63 0.93
CA LYS A 238 -22.24 6.99 -0.27
C LYS A 238 -22.28 8.50 -0.51
N HIS A 239 -21.20 9.06 -1.03
CA HIS A 239 -21.21 10.44 -1.51
C HIS A 239 -22.07 10.54 -2.77
N LEU A 240 -23.18 11.29 -2.69
CA LEU A 240 -24.04 11.61 -3.83
C LEU A 240 -23.86 13.08 -4.28
N THR A 241 -23.24 13.90 -3.44
CA THR A 241 -23.01 15.33 -3.66
C THR A 241 -21.60 15.70 -3.24
N GLN A 242 -21.07 16.79 -3.83
CA GLN A 242 -19.83 17.38 -3.32
C GLN A 242 -20.06 17.92 -1.90
N PRO A 243 -19.08 17.76 -1.00
CA PRO A 243 -19.16 18.30 0.35
C PRO A 243 -19.22 19.82 0.33
N GLU A 244 -19.84 20.40 1.35
CA GLU A 244 -19.95 21.85 1.48
C GLU A 244 -18.58 22.52 1.57
N ASP A 245 -18.45 23.71 0.97
CA ASP A 245 -17.23 24.52 1.01
C ASP A 245 -16.81 24.79 2.47
N ALA A 246 -15.55 24.47 2.79
CA ALA A 246 -15.03 24.56 4.15
C ALA A 246 -15.13 25.99 4.72
N LEU A 247 -14.93 27.03 3.90
CA LEU A 247 -15.03 28.42 4.37
C LEU A 247 -16.49 28.81 4.65
N GLN A 248 -17.46 28.32 3.87
CA GLN A 248 -18.88 28.52 4.15
C GLN A 248 -19.30 27.83 5.45
N TYR A 249 -18.90 26.56 5.63
CA TYR A 249 -19.17 25.83 6.86
C TYR A 249 -18.58 26.52 8.09
N ILE A 250 -17.32 26.97 8.01
CA ILE A 250 -16.66 27.68 9.13
C ILE A 250 -17.42 28.97 9.50
N LYS A 251 -18.01 29.68 8.53
CA LYS A 251 -18.80 30.89 8.81
C LYS A 251 -20.17 30.59 9.39
N HIS A 252 -20.81 29.51 8.95
CA HIS A 252 -22.23 29.24 9.22
C HIS A 252 -22.51 27.77 9.63
N PRO A 253 -21.84 27.22 10.65
CA PRO A 253 -21.90 25.79 10.95
C PRO A 253 -23.30 25.30 11.39
N GLY A 254 -24.12 26.18 11.99
CA GLY A 254 -25.49 25.86 12.43
C GLY A 254 -26.52 25.79 11.30
N ILE A 255 -26.29 26.44 10.15
CA ILE A 255 -27.22 26.38 9.00
C ILE A 255 -27.18 24.99 8.39
N THR A 256 -25.98 24.44 8.21
CA THR A 256 -25.78 23.07 7.74
C THR A 256 -26.49 22.08 8.65
N GLU A 257 -26.46 22.27 9.97
CA GLU A 257 -27.18 21.42 10.95
C GLU A 257 -28.69 21.44 10.81
N ALA A 258 -29.28 22.61 10.60
CA ALA A 258 -30.70 22.74 10.35
C ALA A 258 -31.12 22.13 9.01
N GLN A 259 -30.31 22.27 7.96
CA GLN A 259 -30.57 21.67 6.64
C GLN A 259 -30.50 20.14 6.68
N SER A 260 -29.46 19.55 7.28
CA SER A 260 -29.36 18.09 7.44
C SER A 260 -30.53 17.53 8.26
N SER A 261 -30.91 18.23 9.34
CA SER A 261 -32.04 17.81 10.20
C SER A 261 -33.39 17.88 9.46
N ALA A 262 -33.57 18.87 8.58
CA ALA A 262 -34.77 18.99 7.75
C ALA A 262 -34.88 17.86 6.71
N ILE A 263 -33.76 17.47 6.07
CA ILE A 263 -33.70 16.33 5.14
C ILE A 263 -34.04 15.02 5.87
N ALA A 264 -33.42 14.79 7.04
CA ALA A 264 -33.68 13.61 7.86
C ALA A 264 -35.14 13.53 8.36
N ALA A 265 -35.79 14.67 8.60
CA ALA A 265 -37.20 14.72 9.01
C ALA A 265 -38.18 14.44 7.85
N THR A 266 -37.82 14.78 6.61
CA THR A 266 -38.65 14.47 5.42
C THR A 266 -38.59 13.00 5.01
N GLU A 267 -37.55 12.26 5.37
CA GLU A 267 -37.36 10.83 5.06
C GLU A 267 -37.89 9.88 6.14
N GLY A 268 -38.78 10.39 7.02
CA GLY A 268 -39.43 9.60 8.07
C GLY A 268 -40.28 8.44 7.52
N GLY A 269 -39.67 7.26 7.38
CA GLY A 269 -40.38 6.00 7.13
C GLY A 269 -39.57 4.99 6.31
N ALA A 270 -39.11 3.92 6.97
CA ALA A 270 -38.53 2.71 6.37
C ALA A 270 -37.53 2.94 5.22
N ARG A 271 -36.22 2.90 5.54
CA ARG A 271 -35.10 2.83 4.58
C ARG A 271 -35.46 1.86 3.44
N LYS A 272 -35.76 2.41 2.26
CA LYS A 272 -35.88 1.66 1.01
C LYS A 272 -34.68 1.95 0.12
N GLU A 273 -34.29 0.90 -0.58
CA GLU A 273 -33.09 0.69 -1.38
C GLU A 273 -33.02 1.62 -2.60
N ASP A 274 -32.57 2.86 -2.42
CA ASP A 274 -31.86 3.57 -3.48
C ASP A 274 -30.89 4.60 -2.87
N GLY A 275 -29.59 4.31 -2.95
CA GLY A 275 -28.47 5.18 -2.59
C GLY A 275 -28.54 5.96 -1.27
N ASN A 276 -28.18 5.35 -0.14
CA ASN A 276 -28.11 6.06 1.15
C ASN A 276 -27.00 7.15 1.12
N GLN A 277 -27.36 8.43 1.13
CA GLN A 277 -26.42 9.56 1.17
C GLN A 277 -25.55 9.48 2.44
N MET A 278 -24.26 9.81 2.32
CA MET A 278 -23.33 9.78 3.46
C MET A 278 -23.66 10.86 4.51
N ASP A 279 -23.67 10.48 5.80
CA ASP A 279 -23.77 11.45 6.90
C ASP A 279 -22.41 12.13 7.15
N GLU A 280 -22.28 13.40 6.74
CA GLU A 280 -21.06 14.22 6.87
C GLU A 280 -20.71 14.60 8.33
N ARG A 281 -21.49 14.15 9.31
CA ARG A 281 -21.22 14.32 10.75
C ARG A 281 -20.78 13.04 11.44
N GLU A 282 -20.81 11.91 10.72
CA GLU A 282 -20.28 10.64 11.19
C GLU A 282 -18.83 10.48 10.75
N TRP A 283 -17.94 10.21 11.71
CA TRP A 283 -16.51 10.06 11.50
C TRP A 283 -16.12 8.62 11.74
N ARG A 284 -15.13 8.10 10.99
CA ARG A 284 -14.69 6.72 11.12
C ARG A 284 -13.34 6.65 11.81
N LEU A 285 -13.18 5.72 12.75
CA LEU A 285 -11.85 5.38 13.26
C LEU A 285 -10.96 4.89 12.12
N SER A 286 -9.72 5.36 12.13
CA SER A 286 -8.65 4.92 11.22
C SER A 286 -7.49 4.36 12.03
N PHE A 287 -7.16 3.11 11.75
CA PHE A 287 -6.03 2.39 12.33
C PHE A 287 -4.85 2.30 11.35
N SER A 288 -4.79 3.14 10.30
CA SER A 288 -3.79 3.00 9.23
C SER A 288 -2.34 2.97 9.72
N VAL A 289 -1.97 3.75 10.74
CA VAL A 289 -0.61 3.68 11.33
C VAL A 289 -0.37 2.34 12.02
N ALA A 290 -1.35 1.84 12.76
CA ALA A 290 -1.26 0.53 13.41
C ALA A 290 -1.20 -0.61 12.39
N GLU A 291 -2.00 -0.52 11.33
CA GLU A 291 -2.03 -1.47 10.21
C GLU A 291 -0.69 -1.46 9.43
N ASN A 292 -0.07 -0.28 9.25
CA ASN A 292 1.28 -0.16 8.69
C ASN A 292 2.30 -0.93 9.53
N ILE A 293 2.31 -0.72 10.85
CA ILE A 293 3.23 -1.41 11.76
C ILE A 293 3.03 -2.93 11.68
N LEU A 294 1.77 -3.39 11.67
CA LEU A 294 1.48 -4.82 11.48
C LEU A 294 1.98 -5.34 10.13
N GLY A 295 1.72 -4.62 9.04
CA GLY A 295 2.15 -5.01 7.70
C GLY A 295 3.67 -5.03 7.52
N GLN A 296 4.39 -4.18 8.24
CA GLN A 296 5.86 -4.22 8.29
C GLN A 296 6.38 -5.45 9.07
N ASN A 297 5.61 -5.93 10.04
CA ASN A 297 5.95 -7.05 10.93
C ASN A 297 5.24 -8.38 10.59
N ILE A 298 4.95 -8.61 9.30
CA ILE A 298 4.59 -9.95 8.79
C ILE A 298 5.79 -10.62 8.11
N SER A 299 5.76 -11.95 8.03
CA SER A 299 6.79 -12.73 7.34
C SER A 299 6.82 -12.41 5.84
N PRO A 300 7.98 -12.59 5.16
CA PRO A 300 8.07 -12.43 3.71
C PRO A 300 7.05 -13.29 2.95
N LEU A 301 6.76 -14.50 3.41
CA LEU A 301 5.74 -15.36 2.83
C LEU A 301 4.32 -14.79 3.00
N GLN A 302 3.96 -14.32 4.19
CA GLN A 302 2.65 -13.70 4.42
C GLN A 302 2.46 -12.49 3.47
N ARG A 303 3.53 -11.69 3.29
CA ARG A 303 3.56 -10.56 2.35
C ARG A 303 3.37 -10.99 0.90
N TYR A 304 4.08 -12.03 0.49
CA TYR A 304 3.91 -12.63 -0.83
C TYR A 304 2.47 -13.03 -1.12
N LEU A 305 1.83 -13.71 -0.17
CA LEU A 305 0.47 -14.23 -0.32
C LEU A 305 -0.57 -13.11 -0.40
N ILE A 306 -0.47 -12.07 0.43
CA ILE A 306 -1.41 -10.94 0.35
C ILE A 306 -1.26 -10.16 -0.95
N VAL A 307 -0.04 -9.99 -1.45
CA VAL A 307 0.22 -9.35 -2.74
C VAL A 307 -0.41 -10.17 -3.88
N LEU A 308 -0.19 -11.48 -3.89
CA LEU A 308 -0.81 -12.37 -4.88
C LEU A 308 -2.35 -12.35 -4.78
N MET A 309 -2.91 -12.39 -3.57
CA MET A 309 -4.36 -12.29 -3.34
C MET A 309 -4.92 -10.97 -3.87
N LYS A 310 -4.21 -9.85 -3.69
CA LYS A 310 -4.61 -8.54 -4.24
C LYS A 310 -4.56 -8.52 -5.76
N MET A 311 -3.55 -9.14 -6.38
CA MET A 311 -3.48 -9.29 -7.83
C MET A 311 -4.65 -10.12 -8.38
N LEU A 312 -4.96 -11.25 -7.73
CA LEU A 312 -6.11 -12.08 -8.09
C LEU A 312 -7.43 -11.35 -7.86
N LYS A 313 -7.56 -10.56 -6.78
CA LYS A 313 -8.72 -9.68 -6.57
C LYS A 313 -8.88 -8.73 -7.74
N LYS A 314 -7.82 -7.99 -8.07
CA LYS A 314 -7.87 -6.92 -9.09
C LYS A 314 -8.26 -7.46 -10.46
N HIS A 315 -7.94 -8.73 -10.74
CA HIS A 315 -8.22 -9.34 -12.03
C HIS A 315 -9.52 -10.16 -12.09
N TYR A 316 -9.87 -10.89 -11.04
CA TYR A 316 -10.94 -11.90 -11.08
C TYR A 316 -12.11 -11.63 -10.14
N LEU A 317 -11.93 -10.87 -9.05
CA LEU A 317 -12.93 -10.77 -8.00
C LEU A 317 -13.77 -9.47 -8.14
N PRO A 318 -15.06 -9.52 -7.78
CA PRO A 318 -15.96 -8.37 -7.88
C PRO A 318 -15.62 -7.28 -6.84
N ASP A 319 -16.04 -6.05 -7.11
CA ASP A 319 -15.73 -4.86 -6.30
C ASP A 319 -16.34 -4.83 -4.90
N VAL A 320 -17.30 -5.73 -4.60
CA VAL A 320 -17.77 -5.93 -3.22
C VAL A 320 -16.64 -6.46 -2.31
N ILE A 321 -15.62 -7.09 -2.88
CA ILE A 321 -14.39 -7.46 -2.18
C ILE A 321 -13.38 -6.34 -2.43
N CYS A 322 -12.89 -5.66 -1.40
CA CYS A 322 -11.82 -4.66 -1.53
C CYS A 322 -10.51 -5.15 -0.88
N SER A 323 -9.40 -4.45 -1.14
CA SER A 323 -8.09 -4.77 -0.54
C SER A 323 -8.11 -4.77 1.00
N TYR A 324 -8.98 -3.94 1.61
CA TYR A 324 -9.13 -3.87 3.06
C TYR A 324 -9.71 -5.16 3.65
N HIS A 325 -10.61 -5.85 2.93
CA HIS A 325 -11.12 -7.16 3.33
C HIS A 325 -10.01 -8.21 3.35
N LEU A 326 -9.16 -8.24 2.31
CA LEU A 326 -8.03 -9.17 2.23
C LEU A 326 -7.00 -8.93 3.34
N LYS A 327 -6.73 -7.66 3.67
CA LYS A 327 -5.82 -7.28 4.76
C LYS A 327 -6.34 -7.76 6.12
N ASN A 328 -7.60 -7.50 6.44
CA ASN A 328 -8.19 -7.95 7.70
C ASN A 328 -8.23 -9.49 7.79
N LEU A 329 -8.55 -10.17 6.69
CA LEU A 329 -8.48 -11.62 6.60
C LEU A 329 -7.07 -12.12 6.90
N LEU A 330 -6.05 -11.56 6.25
CA LEU A 330 -4.64 -11.93 6.49
C LEU A 330 -4.26 -11.75 7.96
N PHE A 331 -4.57 -10.61 8.58
CA PHE A 331 -4.21 -10.37 9.98
C PHE A 331 -4.85 -11.37 10.94
N TRP A 332 -6.11 -11.74 10.72
CA TRP A 332 -6.75 -12.82 11.48
C TRP A 332 -6.04 -14.16 11.30
N GLU A 333 -5.66 -14.52 10.07
CA GLU A 333 -4.94 -15.77 9.84
C GLU A 333 -3.49 -15.73 10.37
N CYS A 334 -2.81 -14.58 10.35
CA CYS A 334 -1.50 -14.41 10.98
C CYS A 334 -1.55 -14.64 12.49
N GLU A 335 -2.63 -14.19 13.16
CA GLU A 335 -2.84 -14.39 14.59
C GLU A 335 -3.19 -15.85 14.94
N ASN A 336 -4.02 -16.49 14.11
CA ASN A 336 -4.61 -17.80 14.40
C ASN A 336 -3.80 -19.00 13.94
N MET A 337 -2.92 -18.84 12.94
CA MET A 337 -2.16 -19.96 12.36
C MET A 337 -0.75 -20.04 12.93
N GLU A 338 -0.30 -21.28 13.18
CA GLU A 338 1.06 -21.58 13.67
C GLU A 338 2.15 -21.21 12.65
N GLU A 339 3.38 -21.01 13.11
CA GLU A 339 4.52 -20.69 12.25
C GLU A 339 4.76 -21.72 11.14
N ILE A 340 4.56 -23.01 11.42
CA ILE A 340 4.73 -24.10 10.44
C ILE A 340 3.75 -24.00 9.26
N PHE A 341 2.61 -23.34 9.46
CA PHE A 341 1.69 -23.04 8.37
C PHE A 341 2.28 -21.99 7.44
N TRP A 342 3.03 -21.01 7.94
CA TRP A 342 3.61 -19.93 7.16
C TRP A 342 5.02 -20.26 6.63
N ARG A 343 5.16 -21.42 5.96
CA ARG A 343 6.40 -21.84 5.32
C ARG A 343 6.32 -21.86 3.79
N GLU A 344 7.45 -21.70 3.11
CA GLU A 344 7.48 -21.72 1.65
C GLU A 344 6.89 -23.03 1.10
N SER A 345 7.19 -24.15 1.76
CA SER A 345 6.70 -25.50 1.40
C SER A 345 5.19 -25.68 1.55
N THR A 346 4.53 -24.82 2.31
CA THR A 346 3.07 -24.81 2.52
C THR A 346 2.38 -23.65 1.82
N SER A 347 3.11 -22.80 1.09
CA SER A 347 2.60 -21.56 0.50
C SER A 347 1.35 -21.74 -0.39
N ALA A 348 1.25 -22.82 -1.19
CA ALA A 348 0.02 -23.12 -1.92
C ALA A 348 -1.15 -23.45 -0.98
N LYS A 349 -0.93 -24.26 0.07
CA LYS A 349 -1.99 -24.52 1.08
C LYS A 349 -2.45 -23.22 1.73
N CYS A 350 -1.52 -22.30 2.02
CA CYS A 350 -1.87 -20.99 2.58
C CYS A 350 -2.73 -20.16 1.64
N LEU A 351 -2.36 -20.08 0.36
CA LEU A 351 -3.16 -19.38 -0.66
C LEU A 351 -4.57 -19.97 -0.77
N LEU A 352 -4.67 -21.30 -0.83
CA LEU A 352 -5.95 -22.00 -0.93
C LEU A 352 -6.82 -21.79 0.30
N HIS A 353 -6.21 -21.85 1.50
CA HIS A 353 -6.89 -21.56 2.77
C HIS A 353 -7.41 -20.13 2.83
N LEU A 354 -6.62 -19.13 2.41
CA LEU A 354 -7.07 -17.73 2.37
C LEU A 354 -8.27 -17.54 1.43
N LEU A 355 -8.32 -18.24 0.30
CA LEU A 355 -9.49 -18.24 -0.59
C LEU A 355 -10.70 -18.94 0.05
N ASP A 356 -10.48 -20.06 0.73
CA ASP A 356 -11.53 -20.80 1.44
C ASP A 356 -12.13 -19.94 2.58
N ARG A 357 -11.29 -19.22 3.34
CA ARG A 357 -11.70 -18.29 4.40
C ARG A 357 -12.44 -17.08 3.84
N LEU A 358 -11.98 -16.51 2.73
CA LEU A 358 -12.68 -15.40 2.06
C LEU A 358 -14.08 -15.84 1.60
N GLU A 359 -14.19 -17.01 0.97
CA GLU A 359 -15.47 -17.60 0.57
C GLU A 359 -16.41 -17.82 1.76
N GLU A 360 -15.89 -18.32 2.88
CA GLU A 360 -16.66 -18.53 4.10
C GLU A 360 -17.21 -17.21 4.66
N CYS A 361 -16.37 -16.19 4.82
CA CYS A 361 -16.78 -14.87 5.31
C CYS A 361 -17.85 -14.25 4.41
N LEU A 362 -17.73 -14.39 3.08
CA LEU A 362 -18.73 -13.90 2.13
C LEU A 362 -20.07 -14.63 2.26
N LYS A 363 -20.05 -15.97 2.38
CA LYS A 363 -21.28 -16.76 2.59
C LYS A 363 -21.99 -16.44 3.89
N GLN A 364 -21.22 -16.14 4.94
CA GLN A 364 -21.75 -15.76 6.25
C GLN A 364 -22.19 -14.30 6.30
N GLY A 365 -21.81 -13.47 5.31
CA GLY A 365 -21.96 -12.03 5.35
C GLY A 365 -21.24 -11.40 6.55
N HIS A 366 -20.13 -12.01 6.97
CA HIS A 366 -19.43 -11.66 8.20
C HIS A 366 -17.90 -11.73 8.04
N LEU A 367 -17.25 -10.57 8.15
CA LEU A 367 -15.80 -10.44 8.27
C LEU A 367 -15.51 -9.41 9.38
N PRO A 368 -15.05 -9.85 10.56
CA PRO A 368 -14.72 -8.94 11.65
C PRO A 368 -13.51 -8.08 11.30
N GLN A 369 -13.56 -6.79 11.64
CA GLN A 369 -12.41 -5.91 11.54
C GLN A 369 -11.38 -6.30 12.61
N TYR A 370 -10.10 -6.35 12.24
CA TYR A 370 -9.05 -6.97 13.07
C TYR A 370 -8.79 -6.26 14.41
N MET A 371 -8.80 -4.93 14.42
CA MET A 371 -8.62 -4.07 15.62
C MET A 371 -9.89 -3.93 16.46
N MET A 372 -11.06 -4.18 15.87
CA MET A 372 -12.38 -3.99 16.49
C MET A 372 -13.32 -5.09 16.00
N PRO A 373 -13.23 -6.31 16.58
CA PRO A 373 -13.95 -7.49 16.09
C PRO A 373 -15.47 -7.35 16.08
N GLU A 374 -16.03 -6.46 16.91
CA GLU A 374 -17.46 -6.16 16.94
C GLU A 374 -17.95 -5.47 15.66
N SER A 375 -17.05 -4.87 14.89
CA SER A 375 -17.35 -4.23 13.60
C SER A 375 -17.25 -5.25 12.46
N ASN A 376 -18.39 -5.53 11.81
CA ASN A 376 -18.45 -6.40 10.64
C ASN A 376 -18.28 -5.59 9.35
N LEU A 377 -17.25 -5.89 8.56
CA LEU A 377 -16.94 -5.21 7.30
C LEU A 377 -17.98 -5.46 6.19
N PHE A 378 -18.79 -6.51 6.28
CA PHE A 378 -19.87 -6.82 5.34
C PHE A 378 -21.26 -6.42 5.82
N LYS A 379 -21.37 -5.69 6.94
CA LYS A 379 -22.65 -5.41 7.62
C LYS A 379 -23.73 -4.77 6.72
N ASP A 380 -23.32 -3.86 5.86
CA ASP A 380 -24.23 -3.06 5.02
C ASP A 380 -24.23 -3.50 3.54
N GLU A 381 -23.57 -4.60 3.21
CA GLU A 381 -23.53 -5.13 1.84
C GLU A 381 -24.74 -5.99 1.52
N ASP A 382 -25.18 -5.95 0.26
CA ASP A 382 -26.29 -6.76 -0.22
C ASP A 382 -25.94 -8.26 -0.15
N PRO A 383 -26.70 -9.08 0.61
CA PRO A 383 -26.47 -10.52 0.71
C PRO A 383 -26.42 -11.24 -0.64
N ALA A 384 -27.16 -10.77 -1.65
CA ALA A 384 -27.13 -11.36 -2.99
C ALA A 384 -25.77 -11.11 -3.68
N ARG A 385 -25.21 -9.90 -3.54
CA ARG A 385 -23.87 -9.56 -4.06
C ARG A 385 -22.78 -10.33 -3.34
N LEU A 386 -22.92 -10.54 -2.02
CA LEU A 386 -21.98 -11.35 -1.24
C LEU A 386 -22.03 -12.83 -1.66
N ALA A 387 -23.22 -13.38 -1.90
CA ALA A 387 -23.38 -14.75 -2.38
C ALA A 387 -22.80 -14.94 -3.79
N GLU A 388 -23.00 -13.98 -4.70
CA GLU A 388 -22.37 -13.96 -6.02
C GLU A 388 -20.84 -13.93 -5.91
N ALA A 389 -20.31 -13.03 -5.08
CA ALA A 389 -18.87 -12.93 -4.84
C ALA A 389 -18.28 -14.22 -4.26
N ALA A 390 -18.98 -14.89 -3.33
CA ALA A 390 -18.58 -16.19 -2.82
C ALA A 390 -18.51 -17.25 -3.94
N SER A 391 -19.45 -17.24 -4.89
CA SER A 391 -19.43 -18.14 -6.05
C SER A 391 -18.23 -17.88 -6.96
N VAL A 392 -17.87 -16.60 -7.18
CA VAL A 392 -16.69 -16.21 -7.97
C VAL A 392 -15.40 -16.65 -7.27
N VAL A 393 -15.27 -16.43 -5.96
CA VAL A 393 -14.12 -16.92 -5.18
C VAL A 393 -14.02 -18.44 -5.22
N ALA A 394 -15.16 -19.15 -5.12
CA ALA A 394 -15.20 -20.60 -5.22
C ALA A 394 -14.75 -21.11 -6.60
N ASP A 395 -15.09 -20.39 -7.68
CA ASP A 395 -14.61 -20.72 -9.03
C ASP A 395 -13.11 -20.50 -9.20
N LEU A 396 -12.60 -19.37 -8.68
CA LEU A 396 -11.17 -19.10 -8.64
C LEU A 396 -10.41 -20.18 -7.87
N ARG A 397 -10.93 -20.58 -6.70
CA ARG A 397 -10.37 -21.62 -5.83
C ARG A 397 -10.34 -23.00 -6.48
N ARG A 398 -11.34 -23.36 -7.30
CA ARG A 398 -11.35 -24.61 -8.07
C ARG A 398 -10.39 -24.58 -9.26
N ASN A 399 -10.31 -23.45 -9.95
CA ASN A 399 -9.54 -23.33 -11.19
C ASN A 399 -8.15 -22.69 -10.99
N ILE A 400 -7.62 -22.73 -9.76
CA ILE A 400 -6.51 -21.90 -9.32
C ILE A 400 -5.28 -22.02 -10.21
N VAL A 401 -4.93 -23.23 -10.66
CA VAL A 401 -3.77 -23.49 -11.52
C VAL A 401 -3.89 -22.73 -12.84
N SER A 402 -5.02 -22.88 -13.54
CA SER A 402 -5.25 -22.21 -14.83
C SER A 402 -5.36 -20.69 -14.68
N ARG A 403 -5.99 -20.23 -13.59
CA ARG A 403 -6.20 -18.80 -13.30
C ARG A 403 -4.89 -18.11 -12.98
N THR A 404 -4.05 -18.67 -12.12
CA THR A 404 -2.74 -18.07 -11.77
C THR A 404 -1.78 -18.12 -12.94
N VAL A 405 -1.61 -19.28 -13.60
CA VAL A 405 -0.66 -19.42 -14.72
C VAL A 405 -1.06 -18.54 -15.90
N GLY A 406 -2.34 -18.57 -16.31
CA GLY A 406 -2.83 -17.77 -17.42
C GLY A 406 -2.79 -16.26 -17.14
N PHE A 407 -3.01 -15.86 -15.90
CA PHE A 407 -2.87 -14.46 -15.49
C PHE A 407 -1.40 -14.01 -15.49
N LEU A 408 -0.53 -14.73 -14.77
CA LEU A 408 0.88 -14.35 -14.59
C LEU A 408 1.64 -14.27 -15.92
N LYS A 409 1.38 -15.18 -16.88
CA LYS A 409 2.03 -15.15 -18.20
C LYS A 409 1.68 -13.93 -19.06
N ARG A 410 0.62 -13.19 -18.71
CA ARG A 410 0.22 -11.94 -19.41
C ARG A 410 0.74 -10.68 -18.74
N ILE A 411 1.43 -10.82 -17.60
CA ILE A 411 2.01 -9.67 -16.91
C ILE A 411 3.28 -9.23 -17.62
N VAL A 412 3.37 -7.92 -17.86
CA VAL A 412 4.60 -7.23 -18.28
C VAL A 412 5.10 -6.37 -17.12
N SER A 413 6.18 -6.81 -16.47
CA SER A 413 6.91 -6.11 -15.42
C SER A 413 8.30 -5.76 -15.93
N PHE A 414 8.68 -4.49 -15.85
CA PHE A 414 10.04 -4.06 -16.19
C PHE A 414 11.05 -4.50 -15.13
N VAL A 415 10.66 -4.52 -13.86
CA VAL A 415 11.50 -4.97 -12.73
C VAL A 415 11.90 -6.44 -12.89
N GLN A 416 11.06 -7.25 -13.52
CA GLN A 416 11.39 -8.64 -13.85
C GLN A 416 11.79 -8.84 -15.31
N LEU A 417 11.65 -7.85 -16.20
CA LEU A 417 11.73 -8.08 -17.65
C LEU A 417 10.83 -9.26 -18.12
N SER A 418 9.62 -9.35 -17.56
CA SER A 418 8.78 -10.56 -17.66
C SER A 418 8.34 -10.86 -19.09
N SER A 419 8.26 -9.85 -19.96
CA SER A 419 8.01 -10.01 -21.39
C SER A 419 9.00 -10.94 -22.08
N PHE A 420 10.27 -10.94 -21.62
CA PHE A 420 11.30 -11.83 -22.14
C PHE A 420 11.32 -13.17 -21.39
N PHE A 421 11.07 -13.15 -20.08
CA PHE A 421 11.03 -14.35 -19.25
C PHE A 421 9.99 -15.36 -19.76
N TYR A 422 8.76 -14.90 -20.00
CA TYR A 422 7.65 -15.74 -20.45
C TYR A 422 7.73 -16.11 -21.94
N GLN A 423 8.56 -15.44 -22.74
CA GLN A 423 8.68 -15.72 -24.17
C GLN A 423 9.10 -17.18 -24.41
N GLY A 424 8.27 -17.94 -25.13
CA GLY A 424 8.52 -19.35 -25.42
C GLY A 424 8.49 -20.27 -24.19
N LEU A 425 7.86 -19.85 -23.08
CA LEU A 425 7.68 -20.69 -21.89
C LEU A 425 6.50 -21.66 -22.11
N ASP A 426 6.82 -22.91 -22.44
CA ASP A 426 5.84 -24.00 -22.54
C ASP A 426 5.76 -24.78 -21.22
N LEU A 427 4.61 -24.65 -20.54
CA LEU A 427 4.32 -25.36 -19.29
C LEU A 427 3.43 -26.60 -19.50
N SER A 428 3.02 -26.91 -20.74
CA SER A 428 2.01 -27.95 -21.03
C SER A 428 2.42 -29.33 -20.50
N LYS A 429 3.72 -29.64 -20.51
CA LYS A 429 4.27 -30.90 -20.00
C LYS A 429 4.36 -30.95 -18.47
N LEU A 430 4.40 -29.81 -17.80
CA LEU A 430 4.44 -29.71 -16.34
C LEU A 430 3.03 -29.71 -15.75
N LEU A 431 2.09 -29.00 -16.38
CA LEU A 431 0.73 -28.83 -15.83
C LEU A 431 -0.08 -30.12 -15.80
N LYS A 432 0.01 -30.97 -16.84
CA LYS A 432 -0.79 -32.20 -16.88
C LYS A 432 -0.45 -33.16 -15.73
N PRO A 433 0.82 -33.50 -15.46
CA PRO A 433 1.15 -34.37 -14.34
C PRO A 433 0.84 -33.74 -12.97
N MET A 434 0.92 -32.42 -12.82
CA MET A 434 0.53 -31.72 -11.57
C MET A 434 -0.93 -31.92 -11.18
N GLN A 435 -1.81 -32.15 -12.17
CA GLN A 435 -3.24 -32.36 -11.98
C GLN A 435 -3.65 -33.83 -12.07
N ASP A 436 -2.69 -34.75 -12.24
CA ASP A 436 -2.95 -36.18 -12.24
C ASP A 436 -2.85 -36.74 -10.82
N LYS A 437 -4.01 -37.10 -10.25
CA LYS A 437 -4.09 -37.73 -8.93
C LYS A 437 -3.37 -39.09 -8.87
N GLY A 438 -3.21 -39.77 -10.01
CA GLY A 438 -2.60 -41.10 -10.10
C GLY A 438 -1.07 -41.11 -10.21
N ILE A 439 -0.43 -39.94 -10.28
CA ILE A 439 1.03 -39.82 -10.38
C ILE A 439 1.73 -40.40 -9.14
N SER A 440 2.85 -41.11 -9.33
CA SER A 440 3.62 -41.65 -8.22
C SER A 440 4.49 -40.58 -7.54
N SER A 441 4.93 -40.82 -6.30
CA SER A 441 5.86 -39.92 -5.63
C SER A 441 7.19 -39.75 -6.37
N ASP A 442 7.67 -40.80 -7.06
CA ASP A 442 8.89 -40.74 -7.87
C ASP A 442 8.67 -39.88 -9.12
N ASP A 443 7.50 -39.96 -9.74
CA ASP A 443 7.12 -39.12 -10.87
C ASP A 443 6.90 -37.65 -10.45
N ILE A 444 6.39 -37.39 -9.24
CA ILE A 444 6.35 -36.03 -8.66
C ILE A 444 7.76 -35.48 -8.50
N ARG A 445 8.70 -36.30 -8.01
CA ARG A 445 10.10 -35.90 -7.89
C ARG A 445 10.70 -35.58 -9.26
N GLU A 446 10.43 -36.40 -10.27
CA GLU A 446 10.90 -36.16 -11.64
C GLU A 446 10.27 -34.92 -12.29
N LEU A 447 9.00 -34.66 -11.98
CA LEU A 447 8.30 -33.45 -12.36
C LEU A 447 8.96 -32.20 -11.74
N LEU A 448 9.31 -32.24 -10.45
CA LEU A 448 10.05 -31.17 -9.78
C LEU A 448 11.44 -30.97 -10.38
N ARG A 449 12.18 -32.04 -10.72
CA ARG A 449 13.46 -31.93 -11.45
C ARG A 449 13.28 -31.20 -12.78
N SER A 450 12.29 -31.62 -13.57
CA SER A 450 11.98 -31.03 -14.87
C SER A 450 11.58 -29.55 -14.75
N LEU A 451 10.83 -29.21 -13.70
CA LEU A 451 10.47 -27.83 -13.37
C LEU A 451 11.72 -27.01 -13.05
N TYR A 452 12.56 -27.46 -12.14
CA TYR A 452 13.77 -26.74 -11.77
C TYR A 452 14.72 -26.59 -12.95
N ASP A 453 14.89 -27.62 -13.78
CA ASP A 453 15.71 -27.53 -15.00
C ASP A 453 15.22 -26.47 -15.97
N LEU A 454 13.90 -26.42 -16.21
CA LEU A 454 13.28 -25.40 -17.06
C LEU A 454 13.57 -23.99 -16.53
N PHE A 455 13.31 -23.77 -15.24
CA PHE A 455 13.42 -22.43 -14.64
C PHE A 455 14.87 -22.00 -14.39
N ILE A 456 15.78 -22.90 -14.01
CA ILE A 456 17.22 -22.63 -13.97
C ILE A 456 17.71 -22.18 -15.34
N GLY A 457 17.28 -22.84 -16.42
CA GLY A 457 17.60 -22.42 -17.79
C GLY A 457 17.08 -21.02 -18.11
N LYS A 458 15.85 -20.71 -17.68
CA LYS A 458 15.24 -19.38 -17.86
C LYS A 458 15.97 -18.29 -17.07
N TYR A 459 16.28 -18.52 -15.79
CA TYR A 459 17.01 -17.55 -14.97
C TYR A 459 18.41 -17.28 -15.52
N ASN A 460 19.16 -18.32 -15.90
CA ASN A 460 20.45 -18.15 -16.57
C ASN A 460 20.32 -17.28 -17.85
N ASN A 461 19.28 -17.49 -18.66
CA ASN A 461 19.04 -16.66 -19.84
C ASN A 461 18.75 -15.20 -19.48
N MET A 462 17.93 -14.95 -18.47
CA MET A 462 17.57 -13.61 -18.02
C MET A 462 18.77 -12.86 -17.42
N ILE A 463 19.62 -13.56 -16.65
CA ILE A 463 20.85 -12.99 -16.10
C ILE A 463 21.81 -12.61 -17.24
N SER A 464 22.00 -13.49 -18.23
CA SER A 464 22.83 -13.18 -19.40
C SER A 464 22.30 -11.99 -20.21
N ARG A 465 20.97 -11.79 -20.28
CA ARG A 465 20.35 -10.63 -20.94
C ARG A 465 20.46 -9.33 -20.15
N SER A 466 20.46 -9.44 -18.82
CA SER A 466 20.49 -8.28 -17.91
C SER A 466 21.90 -7.88 -17.50
N GLY A 467 22.92 -8.60 -17.98
CA GLY A 467 24.33 -8.31 -17.73
C GLY A 467 24.80 -7.01 -18.38
N LYS A 468 26.00 -6.56 -17.98
CA LYS A 468 26.59 -5.30 -18.45
C LYS A 468 26.75 -5.28 -19.97
N ASN A 469 26.36 -4.17 -20.58
CA ASN A 469 26.57 -3.86 -21.98
C ASN A 469 27.20 -2.47 -22.09
N GLU A 470 28.44 -2.40 -22.57
CA GLU A 470 29.24 -1.16 -22.63
C GLU A 470 28.59 -0.03 -23.46
N GLN A 471 27.55 -0.34 -24.25
CA GLN A 471 26.82 0.61 -25.08
C GLN A 471 25.61 1.26 -24.38
N ASP A 472 25.15 0.72 -23.25
CA ASP A 472 24.01 1.30 -22.54
C ASP A 472 24.46 2.51 -21.70
N ASP A 473 23.62 3.54 -21.60
CA ASP A 473 23.82 4.63 -20.64
C ASP A 473 23.69 4.15 -19.17
N ASP A 474 24.13 4.99 -18.22
CA ASP A 474 24.13 4.65 -16.80
C ASP A 474 22.72 4.34 -16.25
N ASP A 475 21.67 4.99 -16.75
CA ASP A 475 20.30 4.79 -16.29
C ASP A 475 19.74 3.45 -16.79
N THR A 476 20.01 3.13 -18.05
CA THR A 476 19.70 1.83 -18.66
C THR A 476 20.46 0.70 -17.96
N GLN A 477 21.73 0.91 -17.62
CA GLN A 477 22.52 -0.05 -16.83
C GLN A 477 21.91 -0.26 -15.44
N ASN A 478 21.55 0.82 -14.74
CA ASN A 478 20.96 0.74 -13.40
C ASN A 478 19.59 0.03 -13.43
N ALA A 479 18.76 0.31 -14.44
CA ALA A 479 17.48 -0.35 -14.62
C ALA A 479 17.60 -1.85 -14.91
N LYS A 480 18.69 -2.31 -15.56
CA LYS A 480 18.97 -3.73 -15.80
C LYS A 480 19.56 -4.46 -14.57
N ARG A 481 20.23 -3.75 -13.66
CA ARG A 481 20.82 -4.33 -12.44
C ARG A 481 19.77 -4.84 -11.46
N ILE A 482 18.62 -4.17 -11.35
CA ILE A 482 17.52 -4.61 -10.48
C ILE A 482 17.01 -6.02 -10.87
N PRO A 483 16.57 -6.28 -12.11
CA PRO A 483 16.19 -7.63 -12.54
C PRO A 483 17.37 -8.61 -12.44
N PHE A 484 18.60 -8.18 -12.77
CA PHE A 484 19.79 -9.03 -12.67
C PHE A 484 19.98 -9.61 -11.26
N ASN A 485 19.97 -8.75 -10.23
CA ASN A 485 20.11 -9.15 -8.84
C ASN A 485 18.95 -10.05 -8.39
N ALA A 486 17.71 -9.69 -8.73
CA ALA A 486 16.54 -10.50 -8.39
C ALA A 486 16.67 -11.92 -8.97
N TYR A 487 17.07 -12.05 -10.24
CA TYR A 487 17.26 -13.35 -10.87
C TYR A 487 18.43 -14.15 -10.28
N GLN A 488 19.51 -13.51 -9.82
CA GLN A 488 20.58 -14.21 -9.10
C GLN A 488 20.08 -14.82 -7.79
N SER A 489 19.31 -14.06 -7.00
CA SER A 489 18.73 -14.55 -5.74
C SER A 489 17.77 -15.72 -5.97
N VAL A 490 16.86 -15.61 -6.95
CA VAL A 490 15.94 -16.71 -7.32
C VAL A 490 16.69 -17.94 -7.82
N LEU A 491 17.73 -17.75 -8.65
CA LEU A 491 18.53 -18.85 -9.19
C LEU A 491 19.28 -19.58 -8.07
N ALA A 492 19.93 -18.87 -7.15
CA ALA A 492 20.61 -19.44 -5.99
C ALA A 492 19.67 -20.36 -5.20
N ARG A 493 18.48 -19.86 -4.87
CA ARG A 493 17.46 -20.59 -4.11
C ARG A 493 16.91 -21.80 -4.87
N THR A 494 16.71 -21.67 -6.18
CA THR A 494 16.25 -22.78 -7.04
C THR A 494 17.30 -23.88 -7.18
N LEU A 495 18.59 -23.53 -7.25
CA LEU A 495 19.68 -24.50 -7.29
C LEU A 495 19.78 -25.32 -6.01
N VAL A 496 19.61 -24.67 -4.84
CA VAL A 496 19.55 -25.36 -3.54
C VAL A 496 18.41 -26.36 -3.50
N LYS A 497 17.20 -25.94 -3.90
CA LYS A 497 16.02 -26.83 -3.95
C LYS A 497 16.26 -28.03 -4.85
N LYS A 498 16.82 -27.81 -6.04
CA LYS A 498 17.16 -28.89 -6.97
C LYS A 498 18.21 -29.85 -6.38
N TRP A 499 19.23 -29.31 -5.72
CA TRP A 499 20.26 -30.11 -5.06
C TRP A 499 19.69 -31.00 -3.97
N LEU A 500 18.88 -30.42 -3.07
CA LEU A 500 18.26 -31.11 -1.95
C LEU A 500 17.21 -32.15 -2.37
N LEU A 501 16.69 -32.03 -3.60
CA LEU A 501 15.79 -33.03 -4.18
C LEU A 501 16.49 -34.37 -4.41
N ASP A 502 17.80 -34.33 -4.72
CA ASP A 502 18.60 -35.50 -5.07
C ASP A 502 19.55 -35.94 -3.93
N GLN A 503 20.04 -35.00 -3.12
CA GLN A 503 21.02 -35.27 -2.06
C GLN A 503 20.71 -34.52 -0.76
N GLN A 504 20.49 -35.26 0.32
CA GLN A 504 20.18 -34.68 1.63
C GLN A 504 21.44 -34.30 2.44
N SER A 505 22.60 -34.91 2.15
CA SER A 505 23.86 -34.63 2.85
C SER A 505 25.04 -34.90 1.93
N SER A 506 25.81 -33.85 1.64
CA SER A 506 26.98 -33.90 0.77
C SER A 506 27.98 -32.81 1.17
N PRO A 507 29.27 -32.97 0.86
CA PRO A 507 30.28 -31.93 1.08
C PRO A 507 29.93 -30.63 0.34
N GLU A 508 30.22 -29.50 0.96
CA GLU A 508 29.99 -28.16 0.37
C GLU A 508 30.70 -28.02 -0.99
N GLU A 509 31.87 -28.64 -1.17
CA GLU A 509 32.61 -28.60 -2.43
C GLU A 509 31.87 -29.28 -3.59
N GLU A 510 31.12 -30.36 -3.32
CA GLU A 510 30.32 -31.04 -4.34
C GLU A 510 29.12 -30.19 -4.74
N PHE A 511 28.48 -29.56 -3.76
CA PHE A 511 27.40 -28.61 -4.02
C PHE A 511 27.89 -27.42 -4.85
N ILE A 512 29.02 -26.83 -4.49
CA ILE A 512 29.63 -25.73 -5.28
C ILE A 512 29.97 -26.20 -6.69
N ALA A 513 30.48 -27.43 -6.86
CA ALA A 513 30.75 -27.99 -8.19
C ALA A 513 29.46 -28.16 -9.01
N PHE A 514 28.36 -28.59 -8.38
CA PHE A 514 27.03 -28.65 -8.99
C PHE A 514 26.51 -27.27 -9.41
N VAL A 515 26.62 -26.28 -8.52
CA VAL A 515 26.25 -24.89 -8.81
C VAL A 515 27.01 -24.39 -10.04
N ARG A 516 28.34 -24.53 -10.04
CA ARG A 516 29.20 -24.10 -11.16
C ARG A 516 28.83 -24.76 -12.49
N LYS A 517 28.41 -26.03 -12.45
CA LYS A 517 27.99 -26.76 -13.65
C LYS A 517 26.60 -26.31 -14.15
N SER A 518 25.75 -25.84 -13.24
CA SER A 518 24.34 -25.49 -13.51
C SER A 518 24.14 -24.00 -13.84
N THR A 519 25.18 -23.18 -13.69
CA THR A 519 25.18 -21.74 -13.97
C THR A 519 26.11 -21.38 -15.13
N ASN A 520 25.81 -20.27 -15.81
CA ASN A 520 26.78 -19.66 -16.74
C ASN A 520 27.96 -19.04 -15.96
N VAL A 521 29.18 -19.13 -16.53
CA VAL A 521 30.46 -18.84 -15.83
C VAL A 521 30.55 -17.39 -15.31
N ASP A 522 29.85 -16.44 -15.92
CA ASP A 522 29.94 -15.01 -15.60
C ASP A 522 29.17 -14.58 -14.33
N ILE A 523 28.45 -15.50 -13.67
CA ILE A 523 27.55 -15.21 -12.52
C ILE A 523 28.19 -15.58 -11.18
N LEU A 524 29.27 -16.36 -11.20
CA LEU A 524 29.87 -17.01 -10.03
C LEU A 524 30.83 -16.10 -9.26
N ASP A 525 30.39 -14.88 -8.96
CA ASP A 525 31.11 -14.03 -8.02
C ASP A 525 31.04 -14.59 -6.59
N LYS A 526 31.77 -13.95 -5.68
CA LYS A 526 31.84 -14.40 -4.27
C LYS A 526 30.48 -14.32 -3.58
N ASP A 527 29.67 -13.35 -3.94
CA ASP A 527 28.38 -13.09 -3.31
C ASP A 527 27.38 -14.17 -3.73
N PHE A 528 27.41 -14.62 -5.00
CA PHE A 528 26.57 -15.71 -5.47
C PHE A 528 26.85 -17.02 -4.73
N ILE A 529 28.12 -17.40 -4.62
CA ILE A 529 28.48 -18.61 -3.87
C ILE A 529 28.09 -18.47 -2.39
N HIS A 530 28.33 -17.30 -1.79
CA HIS A 530 27.95 -17.04 -0.40
C HIS A 530 26.44 -17.18 -0.18
N ASP A 531 25.60 -16.46 -0.92
CA ASP A 531 24.15 -16.52 -0.75
C ASP A 531 23.61 -17.92 -1.04
N THR A 532 24.15 -18.60 -2.06
CA THR A 532 23.72 -19.96 -2.40
C THR A 532 24.06 -20.97 -1.29
N THR A 533 25.22 -20.87 -0.65
CA THR A 533 25.57 -21.75 0.50
C THR A 533 24.82 -21.36 1.77
N GLN A 534 24.50 -20.07 1.98
CA GLN A 534 23.61 -19.65 3.07
C GLN A 534 22.22 -20.25 2.92
N PHE A 535 21.60 -20.16 1.72
CA PHE A 535 20.31 -20.81 1.46
C PHE A 535 20.37 -22.32 1.71
N LEU A 536 21.44 -23.00 1.28
CA LEU A 536 21.62 -24.42 1.57
C LEU A 536 21.65 -24.70 3.08
N SER A 537 22.43 -23.94 3.83
CA SER A 537 22.56 -24.08 5.27
C SER A 537 21.22 -23.90 5.99
N ILE A 538 20.47 -22.84 5.65
CA ILE A 538 19.14 -22.55 6.21
C ILE A 538 18.18 -23.72 5.94
N MET A 539 18.12 -24.20 4.70
CA MET A 539 17.23 -25.30 4.34
C MET A 539 17.63 -26.64 4.99
N GLN A 540 18.92 -26.90 5.18
CA GLN A 540 19.42 -28.08 5.90
C GLN A 540 19.11 -28.03 7.40
N GLN A 541 18.96 -26.84 7.98
CA GLN A 541 18.53 -26.61 9.36
C GLN A 541 17.01 -26.61 9.53
N GLU A 542 16.25 -26.89 8.46
CA GLU A 542 14.78 -26.86 8.42
C GLU A 542 14.17 -25.49 8.80
N GLU A 543 14.95 -24.43 8.61
CA GLU A 543 14.52 -23.04 8.77
C GLU A 543 13.85 -22.51 7.50
N GLU A 544 13.09 -21.41 7.64
CA GLU A 544 12.30 -20.82 6.55
C GLU A 544 13.17 -19.96 5.61
N PRO A 545 13.47 -20.42 4.37
CA PRO A 545 14.42 -19.73 3.48
C PRO A 545 13.92 -18.37 3.00
N THR A 546 12.60 -18.12 2.97
CA THR A 546 12.07 -16.82 2.53
C THR A 546 12.41 -15.68 3.47
N VAL A 547 12.72 -15.96 4.74
CA VAL A 547 13.19 -14.96 5.71
C VAL A 547 14.53 -14.36 5.29
N TYR A 548 15.42 -15.15 4.65
CA TYR A 548 16.73 -14.66 4.21
C TYR A 548 16.69 -13.89 2.89
N VAL A 549 15.66 -14.07 2.05
CA VAL A 549 15.58 -13.43 0.72
C VAL A 549 15.82 -11.90 0.78
N PRO A 550 15.14 -11.12 1.66
CA PRO A 550 15.37 -9.68 1.77
C PRO A 550 16.79 -9.30 2.20
N TYR A 551 17.51 -10.20 2.86
CA TYR A 551 18.85 -10.00 3.43
C TYR A 551 19.98 -10.60 2.58
N SER A 552 19.65 -11.37 1.55
CA SER A 552 20.65 -11.82 0.56
C SER A 552 21.39 -10.63 -0.03
N SER A 553 22.68 -10.80 -0.34
CA SER A 553 23.53 -9.75 -0.90
C SER A 553 22.89 -9.12 -2.13
N PHE A 554 22.29 -9.94 -3.00
CA PHE A 554 21.60 -9.46 -4.20
C PHE A 554 20.40 -8.55 -3.91
N MET A 555 19.56 -8.90 -2.94
CA MET A 555 18.40 -8.09 -2.61
C MET A 555 18.78 -6.82 -1.84
N GLN A 556 19.85 -6.86 -1.05
CA GLN A 556 20.44 -5.65 -0.46
C GLN A 556 20.99 -4.71 -1.54
N HIS A 557 21.73 -5.23 -2.53
CA HIS A 557 22.16 -4.44 -3.68
C HIS A 557 20.97 -3.86 -4.45
N THR A 558 19.88 -4.61 -4.64
CA THR A 558 18.65 -4.08 -5.24
C THR A 558 18.10 -2.91 -4.42
N LYS A 559 18.03 -3.04 -3.10
CA LYS A 559 17.53 -1.97 -2.21
C LYS A 559 18.39 -0.70 -2.33
N GLU A 560 19.71 -0.83 -2.24
CA GLU A 560 20.65 0.29 -2.38
C GLU A 560 20.54 0.96 -3.75
N MET A 561 20.43 0.18 -4.82
CA MET A 561 20.24 0.70 -6.17
C MET A 561 18.93 1.49 -6.31
N GLN A 562 17.83 1.01 -5.73
CA GLN A 562 16.57 1.75 -5.73
C GLN A 562 16.70 3.09 -5.00
N GLU A 563 17.40 3.12 -3.86
CA GLU A 563 17.67 4.36 -3.10
C GLU A 563 18.47 5.38 -3.93
N ILE A 564 19.53 4.93 -4.60
CA ILE A 564 20.34 5.79 -5.49
C ILE A 564 19.49 6.35 -6.64
N ILE A 565 18.71 5.50 -7.32
CA ILE A 565 17.84 5.90 -8.43
C ILE A 565 16.78 6.89 -7.96
N ALA A 566 16.15 6.64 -6.81
CA ALA A 566 15.13 7.51 -6.26
C ALA A 566 15.67 8.89 -5.89
N ILE A 567 16.84 8.96 -5.24
CA ILE A 567 17.49 10.23 -4.89
C ILE A 567 17.85 11.01 -6.15
N LYS A 568 18.48 10.35 -7.15
CA LYS A 568 18.84 11.00 -8.42
C LYS A 568 17.60 11.54 -9.13
N SER A 569 16.55 10.72 -9.26
CA SER A 569 15.29 11.12 -9.91
C SER A 569 14.62 12.30 -9.20
N LEU A 570 14.63 12.31 -7.86
CA LEU A 570 14.09 13.42 -7.09
C LEU A 570 14.92 14.70 -7.27
N GLN A 571 16.25 14.59 -7.25
CA GLN A 571 17.15 15.73 -7.51
C GLN A 571 16.91 16.33 -8.89
N GLU A 572 16.80 15.51 -9.93
CA GLU A 572 16.50 15.97 -11.29
C GLU A 572 15.11 16.63 -11.39
N THR A 573 14.12 16.12 -10.67
CA THR A 573 12.76 16.68 -10.62
C THR A 573 12.74 18.04 -9.91
N LEU A 574 13.54 18.21 -8.85
CA LEU A 574 13.59 19.44 -8.06
C LEU A 574 14.54 20.48 -8.63
N GLU A 575 15.51 20.11 -9.48
CA GLU A 575 16.52 21.03 -10.03
C GLU A 575 15.91 22.30 -10.69
N PRO A 576 14.82 22.23 -11.49
CA PRO A 576 14.22 23.42 -12.09
C PRO A 576 13.64 24.43 -11.08
N VAL A 577 13.30 23.97 -9.87
CA VAL A 577 12.66 24.78 -8.82
C VAL A 577 13.54 24.97 -7.59
N LYS A 578 14.75 24.41 -7.57
CA LYS A 578 15.70 24.40 -6.46
C LYS A 578 15.98 25.79 -5.88
N ASP A 579 16.14 26.77 -6.76
CA ASP A 579 16.34 28.16 -6.36
C ASP A 579 15.13 28.72 -5.61
N VAL A 580 13.91 28.41 -6.06
CA VAL A 580 12.65 28.80 -5.40
C VAL A 580 12.45 28.03 -4.08
N LEU A 581 12.75 26.73 -4.06
CA LEU A 581 12.70 25.87 -2.88
C LEU A 581 13.59 26.39 -1.75
N SER A 582 14.75 26.94 -2.10
CA SER A 582 15.67 27.54 -1.13
C SER A 582 15.11 28.81 -0.45
N LEU A 583 14.05 29.43 -1.00
CA LEU A 583 13.50 30.70 -0.54
C LEU A 583 12.42 30.57 0.52
N VAL A 584 11.71 29.44 0.59
CA VAL A 584 10.59 29.25 1.51
C VAL A 584 10.76 27.92 2.24
N LYS A 585 11.16 28.01 3.51
CA LYS A 585 11.25 26.85 4.41
C LYS A 585 9.90 26.60 5.08
N THR A 586 9.69 25.38 5.55
CA THR A 586 8.53 24.99 6.36
C THR A 586 8.31 25.92 7.57
N SER A 587 9.41 26.37 8.20
CA SER A 587 9.37 27.32 9.32
C SER A 587 8.87 28.72 8.92
N ASP A 588 9.20 29.21 7.73
CA ASP A 588 8.70 30.49 7.23
C ASP A 588 7.19 30.42 6.98
N LEU A 589 6.72 29.32 6.39
CA LEU A 589 5.29 29.10 6.14
C LEU A 589 4.50 29.05 7.43
N LYS A 590 4.99 28.36 8.45
CA LYS A 590 4.35 28.33 9.77
C LYS A 590 4.22 29.75 10.35
N ALA A 591 5.30 30.53 10.31
CA ALA A 591 5.27 31.92 10.78
C ALA A 591 4.32 32.81 9.95
N MET A 592 4.25 32.60 8.63
CA MET A 592 3.30 33.31 7.76
C MET A 592 1.86 32.93 8.10
N ILE A 593 1.55 31.65 8.28
CA ILE A 593 0.22 31.17 8.68
C ILE A 593 -0.20 31.79 10.01
N ASP A 594 0.67 31.74 11.03
CA ASP A 594 0.39 32.32 12.35
C ASP A 594 0.11 33.84 12.23
N SER A 595 0.94 34.56 11.47
CA SER A 595 0.78 36.00 11.24
C SER A 595 -0.51 36.35 10.48
N ILE A 596 -0.87 35.56 9.47
CA ILE A 596 -2.11 35.74 8.71
C ILE A 596 -3.32 35.46 9.62
N ALA A 597 -3.28 34.38 10.39
CA ALA A 597 -4.35 34.02 11.33
C ALA A 597 -4.60 35.14 12.35
N GLU A 598 -3.54 35.77 12.88
CA GLU A 598 -3.65 36.94 13.75
C GLU A 598 -4.31 38.14 13.04
N SER A 599 -3.96 38.42 11.78
CA SER A 599 -4.48 39.57 11.03
C SER A 599 -5.99 39.53 10.78
N PHE A 600 -6.56 38.32 10.74
CA PHE A 600 -7.98 38.05 10.53
C PHE A 600 -8.74 37.68 11.80
N HIS A 601 -8.11 37.77 12.97
CA HIS A 601 -8.77 37.51 14.24
C HIS A 601 -10.03 38.37 14.40
N GLY A 602 -11.16 37.74 14.73
CA GLY A 602 -12.47 38.39 14.86
C GLY A 602 -13.16 38.82 13.55
N LYS A 603 -12.58 38.55 12.37
CA LYS A 603 -13.12 38.96 11.05
C LYS A 603 -13.61 37.79 10.18
N ILE A 604 -13.71 36.59 10.75
CA ILE A 604 -14.05 35.35 10.02
C ILE A 604 -15.36 35.47 9.24
N ALA A 605 -16.38 36.10 9.83
CA ALA A 605 -17.71 36.24 9.21
C ALA A 605 -17.71 37.00 7.87
N THR A 606 -16.75 37.91 7.66
CA THR A 606 -16.65 38.73 6.45
C THR A 606 -15.52 38.29 5.51
N LEU A 607 -14.75 37.26 5.89
CA LEU A 607 -13.54 36.85 5.20
C LEU A 607 -13.86 36.26 3.82
N SER A 608 -13.29 36.78 2.73
CA SER A 608 -13.37 36.15 1.41
C SER A 608 -12.09 35.37 1.09
N MET A 609 -12.17 34.43 0.15
CA MET A 609 -10.97 33.76 -0.37
C MET A 609 -9.97 34.75 -0.99
N SER A 610 -10.46 35.82 -1.63
CA SER A 610 -9.59 36.85 -2.19
C SER A 610 -8.80 37.60 -1.10
N ASP A 611 -9.36 37.75 0.10
CA ASP A 611 -8.66 38.40 1.21
C ASP A 611 -7.54 37.50 1.76
N LEU A 612 -7.80 36.19 1.86
CA LEU A 612 -6.80 35.18 2.23
C LEU A 612 -5.66 35.13 1.21
N GLU A 613 -5.98 35.02 -0.08
CA GLU A 613 -4.99 35.03 -1.17
C GLU A 613 -4.09 36.27 -1.11
N LYS A 614 -4.68 37.47 -0.98
CA LYS A 614 -3.91 38.72 -0.88
C LYS A 614 -2.98 38.72 0.32
N ALA A 615 -3.42 38.22 1.47
CA ALA A 615 -2.60 38.17 2.68
C ALA A 615 -1.44 37.18 2.53
N VAL A 616 -1.68 36.01 1.94
CA VAL A 616 -0.65 35.01 1.61
C VAL A 616 0.38 35.59 0.65
N PHE A 617 -0.05 36.17 -0.47
CA PHE A 617 0.85 36.77 -1.46
C PHE A 617 1.65 37.94 -0.89
N ALA A 618 1.06 38.78 -0.05
CA ALA A 618 1.78 39.86 0.63
C ALA A 618 2.91 39.31 1.52
N LYS A 619 2.64 38.26 2.29
CA LYS A 619 3.64 37.62 3.17
C LYS A 619 4.74 36.92 2.40
N ILE A 620 4.41 36.25 1.30
CA ILE A 620 5.40 35.67 0.38
C ILE A 620 6.30 36.78 -0.19
N GLY A 621 5.72 37.92 -0.60
CA GLY A 621 6.46 39.09 -1.07
C GLY A 621 7.42 39.68 -0.02
N GLU A 622 6.97 39.84 1.23
CA GLU A 622 7.81 40.31 2.35
C GLU A 622 9.00 39.37 2.58
N LEU A 623 8.77 38.05 2.54
CA LEU A 623 9.80 37.04 2.73
C LEU A 623 10.83 37.07 1.59
N ALA A 624 10.34 37.15 0.34
CA ALA A 624 11.15 37.28 -0.86
C ALA A 624 12.06 38.51 -0.80
N GLU A 625 11.53 39.70 -0.49
CA GLU A 625 12.32 40.93 -0.34
C GLU A 625 13.38 40.83 0.75
N LYS A 626 13.05 40.21 1.88
CA LYS A 626 13.98 40.04 3.00
C LYS A 626 15.17 39.16 2.60
N ARG A 627 14.94 38.09 1.83
CA ARG A 627 16.01 37.19 1.37
C ARG A 627 16.82 37.77 0.22
N ALA A 628 16.18 38.47 -0.72
CA ALA A 628 16.88 39.19 -1.79
C ALA A 628 17.85 40.27 -1.24
N LYS A 629 17.55 40.85 -0.08
CA LYS A 629 18.48 41.77 0.62
C LYS A 629 19.66 41.06 1.31
N ALA A 630 19.53 39.77 1.59
CA ALA A 630 20.53 38.98 2.31
C ALA A 630 21.44 38.17 1.37
N ASP A 631 21.02 37.92 0.13
CA ASP A 631 21.74 37.12 -0.85
C ASP A 631 21.62 37.72 -2.27
N ALA A 632 22.78 38.05 -2.86
CA ALA A 632 22.87 38.72 -4.16
C ALA A 632 22.54 37.83 -5.36
N ASP A 633 22.62 36.51 -5.22
CA ASP A 633 22.23 35.56 -6.26
C ASP A 633 20.71 35.36 -6.25
N ILE A 634 20.09 35.38 -5.07
CA ILE A 634 18.63 35.41 -4.92
C ILE A 634 18.03 36.69 -5.53
N ALA A 635 18.69 37.84 -5.36
CA ALA A 635 18.25 39.11 -5.96
C ALA A 635 18.20 39.10 -7.50
N LYS A 636 18.96 38.21 -8.17
CA LYS A 636 18.96 38.09 -9.64
C LYS A 636 17.74 37.36 -10.17
N LEU A 637 17.20 36.40 -9.41
CA LEU A 637 16.00 35.63 -9.80
C LEU A 637 14.77 36.54 -9.93
N PHE A 638 14.63 37.52 -9.03
CA PHE A 638 13.51 38.47 -9.02
C PHE A 638 13.52 39.50 -10.16
N ASN A 639 14.58 39.58 -10.96
CA ASN A 639 14.67 40.49 -12.11
C ASN A 639 14.29 39.83 -13.45
N ASN A 640 13.85 38.57 -13.44
CA ASN A 640 13.45 37.84 -14.65
C ASN A 640 11.91 37.81 -14.80
N PRO A 641 11.31 38.51 -15.77
CA PRO A 641 9.85 38.69 -15.87
C PRO A 641 9.04 37.43 -16.25
N LYS A 642 9.66 36.25 -16.31
CA LYS A 642 9.01 34.94 -16.59
C LYS A 642 8.93 34.01 -15.36
N GLN A 643 9.58 34.35 -14.25
CA GLN A 643 9.47 33.69 -12.93
C GLN A 643 8.62 34.56 -12.02
#